data_AF-A0A976KS37-F1
#
_entry.id   AF-A0A976KS37-F1
#
_cell.length_a   1.000
_cell.length_b   1.000
_cell.length_c   1.000
_cell.angle_alpha   90.00
_cell.angle_beta   90.00
_cell.angle_gamma   90.00
#
_symmetry.space_group_name_H-M   'P 1'
#
loop_
_entity.id
_entity.type
_entity.pdbx_description
1 polymer ?
#
loop_
_entity_poly.entity_id
_entity_poly.type
_entity_poly.pdbx_seq_one_letter_code
_entity_poly.pdbx_strand_id
1 'polypeptide(L)'
;MQLFTKLGAVSLIAGLGACVTTAGALDLKGSDTLETLTKSVVSACGVGGTISYVGGGSSSGEKAMGTDGATPPSQQVAPMSRFLKKRACDSTDGGINTAGSQDLAEGLGHSLDGIAVVQARREGEPGPVTANTANLDVDFDGVVDGTYNLSACSAAEANAQGTYPGYGYGPEDGLCCDVDGDGECKEGCPDVDGNGVVDGKDEPSRWACRQRQNAQQQCLGLAFTNDLEVHPGVVSSCVVDTDCTDPDGDGVVDHLDTFCSANVRSGALSAAGLPPGPACAKKRFFNVKNRNGVNGDGDAVNGNANVECPGCEDLNGDGNELQYDLVDEFEVLRVLFGGLHSDGTTSCNSDVRNTLSQEWATVSRKSCADGRCAQLSHVWRRGDLSGTTDTFLSLTGLDTFCNGSDLEDNDPIRRDCLGTGAHSGTNQDHFTGDQVCREDGTLGLLLPVFVPEDPPVPNAFAYLQRQCNPGHAGYATRVAEFPAGTVTCPDGLAAVPGTGALAGRPTCWVPTRSNSQFCLSDRDQTNPAVAPGSYDGRAYNRYLWEDGTGLLRTDANGRQLTGSYYRLHTNAVAVNARPNTAAGDPDQRCKRASSTQQIGCFAQADPCSLGFSGLEATEVGGATNLKVKNVRPNVANIQNLVTVGAPSFRIYPLSRLLWFNTMKGFENVDNTTFAADERDLAECFADYPLVTTAATNAGFVPLPGTDVLCNDFSEDLNCDSAPANVNACANNPAPFPNTDTPLFN
;
A
#
# COMPACT_ATOMS: atom_id res chain seq x y z
N MET A 1 -15.10 -28.52 -26.63
CA MET A 1 -16.38 -27.95 -26.18
C MET A 1 -17.47 -29.03 -26.33
N GLN A 2 -17.53 -29.98 -25.40
CA GLN A 2 -18.60 -30.99 -25.30
C GLN A 2 -19.30 -30.78 -23.96
N LEU A 3 -20.53 -30.29 -24.03
CA LEU A 3 -21.39 -29.96 -22.90
C LEU A 3 -22.01 -31.26 -22.38
N PHE A 4 -21.56 -31.78 -21.24
CA PHE A 4 -22.18 -32.94 -20.60
C PHE A 4 -23.43 -32.51 -19.83
N THR A 5 -24.60 -32.73 -20.43
CA THR A 5 -25.91 -32.54 -19.77
C THR A 5 -26.24 -33.77 -18.94
N LYS A 6 -26.04 -33.72 -17.61
CA LYS A 6 -26.58 -34.72 -16.68
C LYS A 6 -28.07 -34.44 -16.44
N LEU A 7 -28.94 -35.25 -17.06
CA LEU A 7 -30.38 -35.30 -16.75
C LEU A 7 -30.61 -36.36 -15.67
N GLY A 8 -30.87 -35.91 -14.44
CA GLY A 8 -31.25 -36.75 -13.30
C GLY A 8 -32.74 -37.15 -13.37
N ALA A 9 -33.01 -38.45 -13.27
CA ALA A 9 -34.36 -39.00 -13.19
C ALA A 9 -34.98 -38.73 -11.81
N VAL A 10 -36.11 -38.01 -11.80
CA VAL A 10 -36.89 -37.73 -10.58
C VAL A 10 -37.81 -38.91 -10.30
N SER A 11 -37.51 -39.70 -9.26
CA SER A 11 -38.42 -40.70 -8.70
C SER A 11 -39.19 -40.10 -7.52
N LEU A 12 -40.52 -40.04 -7.64
CA LEU A 12 -41.43 -39.57 -6.61
C LEU A 12 -41.73 -40.70 -5.63
N ILE A 13 -41.12 -40.66 -4.43
CA ILE A 13 -41.48 -41.53 -3.30
C ILE A 13 -42.25 -40.70 -2.28
N ALA A 14 -43.54 -41.00 -2.11
CA ALA A 14 -44.38 -40.45 -1.05
C ALA A 14 -44.37 -41.43 0.15
N GLY A 15 -43.76 -41.03 1.27
CA GLY A 15 -43.90 -41.76 2.54
C GLY A 15 -42.80 -41.49 3.55
N LEU A 16 -43.21 -41.05 4.75
CA LEU A 16 -42.45 -40.83 5.99
C LEU A 16 -41.60 -39.55 6.04
N GLY A 17 -42.09 -38.58 6.81
CA GLY A 17 -41.44 -37.30 7.09
C GLY A 17 -40.19 -37.47 7.95
N ALA A 18 -39.08 -37.85 7.34
CA ALA A 18 -37.77 -37.48 7.83
C ALA A 18 -37.63 -35.97 7.65
N CYS A 19 -37.33 -35.24 8.72
CA CYS A 19 -36.89 -33.85 8.61
C CYS A 19 -35.58 -33.89 7.83
N VAL A 20 -35.64 -33.69 6.51
CA VAL A 20 -34.44 -33.52 5.70
C VAL A 20 -33.86 -32.18 6.13
N THR A 21 -32.94 -32.21 7.09
CA THR A 21 -32.02 -31.11 7.30
C THR A 21 -31.19 -31.03 6.03
N THR A 22 -31.58 -30.15 5.11
CA THR A 22 -30.69 -29.77 4.00
C THR A 22 -29.41 -29.31 4.66
N ALA A 23 -28.29 -30.01 4.41
CA ALA A 23 -26.99 -29.57 4.88
C ALA A 23 -26.83 -28.11 4.45
N GLY A 24 -26.53 -27.22 5.40
CA GLY A 24 -26.23 -25.83 5.09
C GLY A 24 -25.02 -25.77 4.17
N ALA A 25 -24.93 -24.70 3.38
CA ALA A 25 -23.70 -24.44 2.63
C ALA A 25 -22.51 -24.38 3.60
N LEU A 26 -21.37 -24.94 3.19
CA LEU A 26 -20.11 -24.80 3.88
C LEU A 26 -19.69 -23.33 3.85
N ASP A 27 -19.57 -22.73 5.02
CA ASP A 27 -18.99 -21.41 5.20
C ASP A 27 -17.45 -21.51 5.14
N LEU A 28 -16.91 -21.54 3.92
CA LEU A 28 -15.47 -21.69 3.65
C LEU A 28 -14.70 -20.47 4.16
N LYS A 29 -13.81 -20.71 5.13
CA LYS A 29 -12.90 -19.70 5.71
C LYS A 29 -11.61 -19.60 4.90
N GLY A 30 -11.02 -18.42 4.84
CA GLY A 30 -9.77 -18.19 4.11
C GLY A 30 -9.32 -16.74 4.18
N SER A 31 -8.29 -16.41 3.40
CA SER A 31 -7.75 -15.04 3.36
C SER A 31 -8.72 -14.02 2.77
N ASP A 32 -9.00 -12.94 3.49
CA ASP A 32 -9.83 -11.84 2.99
C ASP A 32 -9.26 -11.20 1.73
N THR A 33 -7.93 -11.24 1.56
CA THR A 33 -7.30 -10.80 0.30
C THR A 33 -7.81 -11.62 -0.88
N LEU A 34 -8.03 -12.93 -0.70
CA LEU A 34 -8.46 -13.83 -1.78
C LEU A 34 -9.98 -13.87 -1.96
N GLU A 35 -10.74 -12.99 -1.32
CA GLU A 35 -12.20 -13.06 -1.34
C GLU A 35 -12.78 -12.93 -2.74
N THR A 36 -12.39 -11.88 -3.48
CA THR A 36 -12.89 -11.66 -4.84
C THR A 36 -12.50 -12.80 -5.79
N LEU A 37 -11.25 -13.27 -5.68
CA LEU A 37 -10.76 -14.42 -6.45
C LEU A 37 -11.57 -15.67 -6.11
N THR A 38 -11.70 -16.00 -4.82
CA THR A 38 -12.36 -17.23 -4.37
C THR A 38 -13.85 -17.23 -4.72
N LYS A 39 -14.56 -16.11 -4.49
CA LYS A 39 -15.98 -15.97 -4.89
C LYS A 39 -16.13 -16.13 -6.42
N SER A 40 -15.16 -15.63 -7.21
CA SER A 40 -15.15 -15.81 -8.67
C SER A 40 -14.94 -17.28 -9.07
N VAL A 41 -14.01 -17.98 -8.43
CA VAL A 41 -13.77 -19.41 -8.66
C VAL A 41 -14.98 -20.24 -8.24
N VAL A 42 -15.50 -20.05 -7.01
CA VAL A 42 -16.71 -20.71 -6.49
C VAL A 42 -17.90 -20.57 -7.46
N SER A 43 -18.10 -19.35 -7.99
CA SER A 43 -19.15 -19.11 -8.98
C SER A 43 -18.89 -19.82 -10.31
N ALA A 44 -17.64 -19.80 -10.80
CA ALA A 44 -17.27 -20.43 -12.07
C ALA A 44 -17.36 -21.97 -12.01
N CYS A 45 -17.07 -22.56 -10.85
CA CYS A 45 -17.18 -24.00 -10.59
C CYS A 45 -18.62 -24.49 -10.43
N GLY A 46 -19.57 -23.59 -10.21
CA GLY A 46 -20.95 -23.96 -9.91
C GLY A 46 -21.17 -24.54 -8.51
N VAL A 47 -20.23 -24.32 -7.57
CA VAL A 47 -20.34 -24.78 -6.16
C VAL A 47 -20.93 -23.71 -5.23
N GLY A 48 -21.34 -22.55 -5.74
CA GLY A 48 -21.90 -21.46 -4.91
C GLY A 48 -23.23 -21.77 -4.19
N GLY A 49 -23.89 -22.89 -4.51
CA GLY A 49 -25.07 -23.37 -3.77
C GLY A 49 -24.73 -24.17 -2.51
N THR A 50 -23.49 -24.65 -2.42
CA THR A 50 -23.00 -25.58 -1.39
C THR A 50 -21.79 -25.03 -0.66
N ILE A 51 -21.05 -24.10 -1.24
CA ILE A 51 -19.94 -23.37 -0.63
C ILE A 51 -20.25 -21.88 -0.64
N SER A 52 -20.22 -21.28 0.53
CA SER A 52 -20.27 -19.84 0.75
C SER A 52 -18.92 -19.39 1.27
N TYR A 53 -18.18 -18.61 0.48
CA TYR A 53 -16.91 -18.05 0.95
C TYR A 53 -17.15 -16.89 1.91
N VAL A 54 -16.63 -17.00 3.12
CA VAL A 54 -16.88 -16.05 4.23
C VAL A 54 -15.60 -15.35 4.72
N GLY A 55 -14.42 -15.69 4.20
CA GLY A 55 -13.16 -15.07 4.61
C GLY A 55 -12.75 -15.37 6.06
N GLY A 56 -12.26 -14.37 6.78
CA GLY A 56 -11.76 -14.44 8.16
C GLY A 56 -10.24 -14.43 8.29
N GLY A 57 -9.49 -14.25 7.20
CA GLY A 57 -8.03 -14.27 7.17
C GLY A 57 -7.41 -15.67 7.08
N SER A 58 -6.14 -15.74 6.64
CA SER A 58 -5.44 -17.01 6.38
C SER A 58 -5.37 -17.90 7.63
N SER A 59 -5.18 -17.29 8.81
CA SER A 59 -5.13 -18.04 10.08
C SER A 59 -6.47 -18.69 10.46
N SER A 60 -7.60 -18.08 10.09
CA SER A 60 -8.92 -18.70 10.30
C SER A 60 -9.14 -19.87 9.35
N GLY A 61 -8.71 -19.76 8.09
CA GLY A 61 -8.72 -20.87 7.14
C GLY A 61 -7.85 -22.05 7.60
N GLU A 62 -6.64 -21.76 8.07
CA GLU A 62 -5.75 -22.78 8.63
C GLU A 62 -6.36 -23.47 9.86
N LYS A 63 -6.92 -22.69 10.79
CA LYS A 63 -7.61 -23.23 11.97
C LYS A 63 -8.82 -24.09 11.60
N ALA A 64 -9.57 -23.69 10.57
CA ALA A 64 -10.75 -24.41 10.11
C ALA A 64 -10.40 -25.75 9.41
N MET A 65 -9.20 -25.85 8.81
CA MET A 65 -8.64 -27.11 8.30
C MET A 65 -8.07 -28.01 9.40
N GLY A 66 -7.77 -27.44 10.57
CA GLY A 66 -7.23 -28.13 11.72
C GLY A 66 -8.29 -28.82 12.61
N THR A 67 -7.84 -29.79 13.41
CA THR A 67 -8.60 -30.37 14.53
C THR A 67 -8.26 -29.65 15.83
N ASP A 68 -9.16 -28.82 16.37
CA ASP A 68 -8.95 -28.13 17.65
C ASP A 68 -9.14 -29.04 18.89
N GLY A 69 -8.55 -30.23 18.88
CA GLY A 69 -8.54 -31.18 19.99
C GLY A 69 -9.90 -31.80 20.36
N ALA A 70 -11.02 -31.29 19.86
CA ALA A 70 -12.37 -31.80 20.14
C ALA A 70 -13.34 -31.79 18.94
N THR A 71 -13.06 -31.00 17.91
CA THR A 71 -13.94 -30.86 16.74
C THR A 71 -13.25 -31.42 15.49
N PRO A 72 -13.95 -32.20 14.65
CA PRO A 72 -13.45 -32.47 13.30
C PRO A 72 -13.23 -31.12 12.56
N PRO A 73 -12.30 -31.08 11.60
CA PRO A 73 -12.07 -29.86 10.84
C PRO A 73 -13.36 -29.44 10.15
N SER A 74 -13.65 -28.14 10.12
CA SER A 74 -14.87 -27.63 9.49
C SER A 74 -14.75 -27.50 7.97
N GLN A 75 -13.52 -27.53 7.44
CA GLN A 75 -13.21 -27.52 6.01
C GLN A 75 -11.93 -28.32 5.75
N GLN A 76 -11.63 -28.69 4.51
CA GLN A 76 -10.46 -29.51 4.14
C GLN A 76 -9.43 -28.75 3.30
N VAL A 77 -9.88 -27.66 2.70
CA VAL A 77 -9.08 -26.79 1.84
C VAL A 77 -9.29 -25.34 2.26
N ALA A 78 -8.33 -24.46 2.02
CA ALA A 78 -8.50 -23.04 2.31
C ALA A 78 -7.71 -22.18 1.30
N PRO A 79 -8.34 -21.15 0.70
CA PRO A 79 -7.58 -20.10 0.02
C PRO A 79 -6.84 -19.27 1.07
N MET A 80 -5.53 -19.18 0.95
CA MET A 80 -4.65 -18.52 1.91
C MET A 80 -3.64 -17.63 1.19
N SER A 81 -3.33 -16.49 1.79
CA SER A 81 -2.38 -15.53 1.22
C SER A 81 -0.93 -15.80 1.66
N ARG A 82 -0.69 -16.98 2.22
CA ARG A 82 0.58 -17.54 2.65
C ARG A 82 0.47 -19.06 2.64
N PHE A 83 1.60 -19.73 2.61
CA PHE A 83 1.65 -21.17 2.79
C PHE A 83 1.29 -21.56 4.25
N LEU A 84 1.08 -22.86 4.48
CA LEU A 84 0.81 -23.40 5.82
C LEU A 84 1.96 -23.05 6.78
N LYS A 85 1.64 -22.71 8.03
CA LYS A 85 2.63 -22.46 9.08
C LYS A 85 3.03 -23.77 9.76
N LYS A 86 4.15 -23.74 10.48
CA LYS A 86 4.55 -24.75 11.48
C LYS A 86 3.43 -25.18 12.44
N ARG A 87 2.44 -24.32 12.72
CA ARG A 87 1.28 -24.70 13.55
C ARG A 87 0.42 -25.82 12.94
N ALA A 88 0.51 -26.07 11.64
CA ALA A 88 -0.06 -27.27 11.01
C ALA A 88 0.45 -28.57 11.69
N CYS A 89 1.66 -28.54 12.26
CA CYS A 89 2.26 -29.64 13.01
C CYS A 89 1.79 -29.74 14.48
N ASP A 90 1.30 -28.65 15.08
CA ASP A 90 1.05 -28.58 16.53
C ASP A 90 -0.41 -28.88 16.87
N SER A 91 -0.63 -30.05 17.44
CA SER A 91 -1.95 -30.52 17.79
C SER A 91 -2.65 -29.80 18.93
N THR A 92 -1.95 -28.94 19.67
CA THR A 92 -2.56 -28.15 20.74
C THR A 92 -3.37 -26.97 20.22
N ASP A 93 -3.12 -26.53 18.98
CA ASP A 93 -3.69 -25.32 18.38
C ASP A 93 -4.62 -25.60 17.19
N GLY A 94 -4.98 -26.87 16.95
CA GLY A 94 -5.67 -27.27 15.72
C GLY A 94 -4.87 -28.21 14.82
N GLY A 95 -3.59 -28.45 15.10
CA GLY A 95 -2.75 -29.26 14.23
C GLY A 95 -3.21 -30.70 14.11
N ILE A 96 -2.82 -31.31 13.00
CA ILE A 96 -3.22 -32.65 12.62
C ILE A 96 -2.59 -33.66 13.58
N ASN A 97 -3.35 -34.20 14.54
CA ASN A 97 -2.80 -35.05 15.61
C ASN A 97 -2.71 -36.55 15.24
N THR A 98 -3.00 -36.91 13.99
CA THR A 98 -2.87 -38.28 13.49
C THR A 98 -1.54 -38.41 12.75
N ALA A 99 -0.67 -39.27 13.28
CA ALA A 99 0.71 -39.54 12.84
C ALA A 99 0.85 -40.16 11.42
N GLY A 100 0.05 -39.70 10.46
CA GLY A 100 0.11 -40.07 9.05
C GLY A 100 -0.66 -39.12 8.13
N SER A 101 -1.20 -38.01 8.64
CA SER A 101 -1.81 -36.96 7.83
C SER A 101 -1.07 -35.63 7.88
N GLN A 102 0.01 -35.51 8.68
CA GLN A 102 0.95 -34.39 8.58
C GLN A 102 1.78 -34.51 7.30
N ASP A 103 2.17 -35.74 6.97
CA ASP A 103 2.93 -36.21 5.79
C ASP A 103 2.28 -35.92 4.41
N LEU A 104 1.16 -35.19 4.37
CA LEU A 104 0.35 -34.99 3.16
C LEU A 104 -0.03 -33.51 2.99
N ALA A 105 0.44 -32.61 3.85
CA ALA A 105 0.09 -31.21 3.74
C ALA A 105 0.75 -30.59 2.48
N GLU A 106 -0.01 -29.78 1.74
CA GLU A 106 0.48 -29.15 0.51
C GLU A 106 -0.35 -27.93 0.14
N GLY A 107 0.07 -27.24 -0.92
CA GLY A 107 -0.71 -26.15 -1.48
C GLY A 107 -0.46 -25.91 -2.96
N LEU A 108 -1.52 -25.44 -3.63
CA LEU A 108 -1.46 -24.94 -4.98
C LEU A 108 -1.13 -23.45 -4.96
N GLY A 109 0.09 -23.10 -5.35
CA GLY A 109 0.43 -21.74 -5.73
C GLY A 109 -0.27 -21.43 -7.04
N HIS A 110 -1.23 -20.50 -7.05
CA HIS A 110 -2.10 -20.27 -8.20
C HIS A 110 -1.98 -18.86 -8.81
N SER A 111 -1.51 -17.90 -8.02
CA SER A 111 -1.26 -16.52 -8.46
C SER A 111 -0.23 -15.86 -7.55
N LEU A 112 0.16 -14.65 -7.92
CA LEU A 112 1.13 -13.83 -7.21
C LEU A 112 0.45 -12.54 -6.77
N ASP A 113 0.94 -12.00 -5.67
CA ASP A 113 0.54 -10.70 -5.16
C ASP A 113 1.78 -9.83 -4.96
N GLY A 114 1.67 -8.56 -5.30
CA GLY A 114 2.69 -7.55 -5.08
C GLY A 114 2.16 -6.48 -4.16
N ILE A 115 2.78 -6.32 -2.99
CA ILE A 115 2.42 -5.26 -2.07
C ILE A 115 3.07 -3.96 -2.55
N ALA A 116 2.29 -3.10 -3.17
CA ALA A 116 2.71 -1.78 -3.57
C ALA A 116 2.86 -0.88 -2.33
N VAL A 117 4.02 -0.26 -2.20
CA VAL A 117 4.19 0.91 -1.33
C VAL A 117 3.84 2.13 -2.16
N VAL A 118 2.80 2.86 -1.78
CA VAL A 118 2.25 3.98 -2.54
C VAL A 118 2.48 5.30 -1.83
N GLN A 119 2.70 6.34 -2.62
CA GLN A 119 2.78 7.73 -2.18
C GLN A 119 2.12 8.64 -3.23
N ALA A 120 2.00 9.92 -2.93
CA ALA A 120 1.53 10.89 -3.89
C ALA A 120 2.48 11.03 -5.07
N ARG A 121 1.90 11.17 -6.25
CA ARG A 121 2.66 11.48 -7.45
C ARG A 121 2.94 12.98 -7.56
N ARG A 122 4.14 13.32 -8.04
CA ARG A 122 4.53 14.69 -8.36
C ARG A 122 3.68 15.29 -9.49
N GLU A 123 3.44 16.59 -9.40
CA GLU A 123 2.85 17.37 -10.49
C GLU A 123 3.80 17.37 -11.70
N GLY A 124 3.29 16.99 -12.88
CA GLY A 124 4.03 17.01 -14.13
C GLY A 124 4.75 15.71 -14.50
N GLU A 125 4.74 14.69 -13.63
CA GLU A 125 5.16 13.35 -14.07
C GLU A 125 4.06 12.73 -14.95
N PRO A 126 4.40 12.24 -16.16
CA PRO A 126 3.41 11.76 -17.13
C PRO A 126 2.64 10.56 -16.54
N GLY A 127 1.30 10.64 -16.43
CA GLY A 127 0.37 9.58 -15.96
C GLY A 127 0.93 8.16 -16.14
N PRO A 128 0.86 7.22 -15.17
CA PRO A 128 1.21 5.83 -15.50
C PRO A 128 0.42 5.52 -16.75
N VAL A 129 1.12 5.29 -17.86
CA VAL A 129 0.46 4.93 -19.11
C VAL A 129 -0.28 3.67 -18.73
N THR A 130 -1.60 3.68 -18.79
CA THR A 130 -2.46 2.58 -18.36
C THR A 130 -1.98 1.33 -19.07
N ALA A 131 -1.11 0.57 -18.40
CA ALA A 131 -0.40 -0.57 -18.95
C ALA A 131 -1.31 -1.78 -18.90
N ASN A 132 -2.50 -1.64 -19.49
CA ASN A 132 -3.27 -2.79 -19.88
C ASN A 132 -2.64 -3.30 -21.18
N THR A 133 -1.91 -4.41 -21.05
CA THR A 133 -1.25 -5.22 -22.07
C THR A 133 0.18 -4.81 -22.47
N ALA A 134 1.12 -5.65 -22.02
CA ALA A 134 2.46 -5.91 -22.55
C ALA A 134 3.53 -4.78 -22.49
N ASN A 135 4.53 -5.02 -21.62
CA ASN A 135 5.96 -4.77 -21.83
C ASN A 135 6.34 -3.55 -22.67
N LEU A 136 6.43 -2.36 -22.05
CA LEU A 136 7.45 -1.36 -22.39
C LEU A 136 7.46 -0.27 -21.32
N ASP A 137 8.11 -0.57 -20.19
CA ASP A 137 8.63 0.47 -19.30
C ASP A 137 10.03 0.83 -19.86
N VAL A 138 10.14 1.97 -20.55
CA VAL A 138 11.43 2.50 -21.00
C VAL A 138 12.04 3.24 -19.81
N ASP A 139 12.45 2.50 -18.78
CA ASP A 139 13.34 3.05 -17.77
C ASP A 139 14.69 3.29 -18.47
N PHE A 140 15.06 4.57 -18.59
CA PHE A 140 16.40 5.01 -19.03
C PHE A 140 17.44 4.73 -17.93
N ASP A 141 17.45 3.52 -17.38
CA ASP A 141 18.58 3.02 -16.62
C ASP A 141 19.70 2.78 -17.63
N GLY A 142 20.71 3.62 -17.63
CA GLY A 142 21.79 3.69 -18.63
C GLY A 142 22.71 2.47 -18.76
N VAL A 143 22.20 1.26 -18.58
CA VAL A 143 22.87 -0.01 -18.92
C VAL A 143 22.22 -0.54 -20.20
N VAL A 144 22.66 -0.01 -21.34
CA VAL A 144 22.38 -0.59 -22.65
C VAL A 144 23.35 -1.74 -22.86
N ASP A 145 22.99 -2.95 -22.40
CA ASP A 145 23.64 -4.17 -22.87
C ASP A 145 22.64 -4.93 -23.73
N GLY A 146 22.54 -4.49 -24.98
CA GLY A 146 21.59 -5.01 -25.94
C GLY A 146 21.70 -4.25 -27.26
N THR A 147 22.40 -4.85 -28.21
CA THR A 147 22.45 -4.42 -29.61
C THR A 147 21.04 -4.44 -30.18
N TYR A 148 20.30 -3.33 -30.11
CA TYR A 148 19.02 -3.20 -30.80
C TYR A 148 19.28 -3.07 -32.31
N ASN A 149 18.91 -4.11 -33.04
CA ASN A 149 18.89 -4.11 -34.49
C ASN A 149 17.63 -3.34 -34.94
N LEU A 150 17.77 -2.03 -35.15
CA LEU A 150 16.78 -1.17 -35.81
C LEU A 150 16.73 -1.54 -37.30
N SER A 151 16.14 -2.69 -37.63
CA SER A 151 15.90 -3.11 -39.01
C SER A 151 14.54 -3.79 -39.16
N ALA A 152 13.45 -3.10 -38.80
CA ALA A 152 12.11 -3.42 -39.29
C ALA A 152 11.08 -2.31 -38.94
N CYS A 153 11.30 -1.09 -39.45
CA CYS A 153 10.15 -0.24 -39.80
C CYS A 153 10.05 -0.25 -41.33
N SER A 154 9.55 -1.35 -41.89
CA SER A 154 9.10 -1.35 -43.28
C SER A 154 7.72 -0.70 -43.33
N ALA A 155 7.63 0.40 -44.05
CA ALA A 155 6.39 1.06 -44.44
C ALA A 155 5.50 0.09 -45.22
N ALA A 156 4.52 -0.52 -44.56
CA ALA A 156 3.45 -1.26 -45.22
C ALA A 156 2.27 -1.42 -44.27
N GLU A 157 1.53 -0.34 -44.00
CA GLU A 157 0.10 -0.41 -43.65
C GLU A 157 -0.50 1.01 -43.68
N ALA A 158 -0.50 1.60 -44.87
CA ALA A 158 -1.32 2.77 -45.20
C ALA A 158 -2.25 2.42 -46.36
N ASN A 159 -3.21 1.52 -46.13
CA ASN A 159 -4.49 1.55 -46.84
C ASN A 159 -5.51 0.56 -46.26
N ALA A 160 -6.35 1.01 -45.33
CA ALA A 160 -7.65 0.41 -45.08
C ALA A 160 -8.62 1.51 -44.63
N GLN A 161 -9.22 2.17 -45.62
CA GLN A 161 -10.34 3.09 -45.44
C GLN A 161 -11.57 2.31 -44.96
N GLY A 162 -11.94 2.50 -43.69
CA GLY A 162 -13.24 2.12 -43.13
C GLY A 162 -14.21 3.30 -43.19
N THR A 163 -15.23 3.17 -44.04
CA THR A 163 -16.41 4.04 -44.18
C THR A 163 -17.22 4.17 -42.88
N TYR A 164 -17.51 5.40 -42.46
CA TYR A 164 -18.65 5.76 -41.60
C TYR A 164 -19.53 6.81 -42.30
N PRO A 165 -20.87 6.71 -42.25
CA PRO A 165 -21.75 7.64 -42.95
C PRO A 165 -22.15 8.84 -42.09
N GLY A 166 -21.89 10.04 -42.62
CA GLY A 166 -22.85 11.12 -42.76
C GLY A 166 -23.27 11.92 -41.52
N TYR A 167 -22.69 13.12 -41.38
CA TYR A 167 -23.44 14.38 -41.18
C TYR A 167 -22.65 15.53 -41.84
N GLY A 168 -23.36 16.39 -42.57
CA GLY A 168 -22.76 17.32 -43.52
C GLY A 168 -22.56 18.76 -43.04
N TYR A 169 -21.54 19.36 -43.67
CA TYR A 169 -21.36 20.76 -44.13
C TYR A 169 -21.18 21.94 -43.15
N GLY A 170 -19.95 22.50 -43.21
CA GLY A 170 -19.57 23.90 -43.00
C GLY A 170 -18.04 24.06 -43.09
N PRO A 171 -17.46 24.78 -44.09
CA PRO A 171 -16.01 24.86 -44.34
C PRO A 171 -15.34 26.09 -43.70
N GLU A 172 -14.01 26.20 -43.85
CA GLU A 172 -13.07 27.28 -43.40
C GLU A 172 -12.42 26.95 -42.03
N ASP A 173 -11.12 26.74 -41.83
CA ASP A 173 -9.89 26.96 -42.61
C ASP A 173 -8.89 25.82 -42.36
N GLY A 174 -8.34 25.26 -43.44
CA GLY A 174 -7.22 24.33 -43.38
C GLY A 174 -5.89 25.08 -43.49
N LEU A 175 -5.00 24.90 -42.51
CA LEU A 175 -3.57 25.15 -42.68
C LEU A 175 -2.84 23.80 -42.65
N CYS A 176 -2.68 23.21 -43.83
CA CYS A 176 -1.70 22.16 -44.08
C CYS A 176 -0.33 22.83 -44.26
N CYS A 177 0.64 22.50 -43.41
CA CYS A 177 2.04 22.60 -43.80
C CYS A 177 2.42 21.26 -44.42
N ASP A 178 2.49 21.22 -45.75
CA ASP A 178 3.19 20.16 -46.46
C ASP A 178 4.67 20.23 -46.11
N VAL A 179 5.26 19.08 -45.80
CA VAL A 179 6.69 18.91 -45.55
C VAL A 179 7.21 18.08 -46.72
N ASP A 180 7.93 18.70 -47.65
CA ASP A 180 8.65 17.95 -48.67
C ASP A 180 9.87 17.25 -48.04
N GLY A 181 10.21 16.08 -48.60
CA GLY A 181 11.13 15.07 -48.05
C GLY A 181 12.62 15.43 -47.96
N ASP A 182 12.96 16.71 -47.91
CA ASP A 182 14.31 17.24 -47.76
C ASP A 182 14.48 18.27 -46.62
N GLY A 183 13.41 18.62 -45.88
CA GLY A 183 13.56 19.22 -44.55
C GLY A 183 14.13 20.63 -44.48
N GLU A 184 13.90 21.48 -45.50
CA GLU A 184 14.23 22.91 -45.43
C GLU A 184 12.98 23.80 -45.58
N CYS A 185 12.71 24.64 -44.56
CA CYS A 185 11.71 25.71 -44.64
C CYS A 185 12.25 26.87 -45.48
N LYS A 186 11.63 27.17 -46.63
CA LYS A 186 11.91 28.40 -47.38
C LYS A 186 11.15 29.59 -46.82
N GLU A 187 11.89 30.65 -46.48
CA GLU A 187 11.37 31.96 -46.13
C GLU A 187 10.67 32.62 -47.34
N GLY A 188 9.43 33.09 -47.14
CA GLY A 188 8.76 33.96 -48.08
C GLY A 188 7.23 33.96 -47.95
N CYS A 189 6.69 34.82 -47.09
CA CYS A 189 5.30 35.26 -47.20
C CYS A 189 5.26 36.74 -47.62
N PRO A 190 4.36 37.14 -48.53
CA PRO A 190 4.25 38.51 -49.00
C PRO A 190 3.51 39.41 -48.00
N ASP A 191 3.96 40.68 -47.94
CA ASP A 191 3.25 41.80 -47.31
C ASP A 191 1.81 41.91 -47.81
N VAL A 192 0.87 42.04 -46.88
CA VAL A 192 -0.49 42.49 -47.17
C VAL A 192 -0.76 43.73 -46.32
N ASP A 193 -0.64 44.89 -46.95
CA ASP A 193 -1.10 46.17 -46.42
C ASP A 193 -2.63 46.23 -46.39
N GLY A 194 -3.21 46.76 -45.31
CA GLY A 194 -4.67 46.88 -45.23
C GLY A 194 -5.26 47.57 -43.99
N ASN A 195 -4.89 48.83 -43.75
CA ASN A 195 -5.68 49.88 -43.05
C ASN A 195 -5.99 49.74 -41.54
N GLY A 196 -5.23 50.51 -40.75
CA GLY A 196 -5.79 51.66 -40.02
C GLY A 196 -6.21 51.45 -38.56
N VAL A 197 -5.32 51.80 -37.62
CA VAL A 197 -5.43 52.95 -36.70
C VAL A 197 -4.09 53.06 -35.97
N VAL A 198 -3.49 54.23 -36.05
CA VAL A 198 -2.28 54.61 -35.31
C VAL A 198 -2.73 55.32 -34.03
N ASP A 199 -2.39 54.76 -32.87
CA ASP A 199 -1.99 55.59 -31.74
C ASP A 199 -0.89 54.87 -30.96
N GLY A 200 0.23 55.56 -30.81
CA GLY A 200 1.46 54.98 -30.30
C GLY A 200 1.57 55.13 -28.78
N LYS A 201 2.23 54.16 -28.16
CA LYS A 201 3.38 54.36 -27.27
C LYS A 201 3.89 53.02 -26.73
N ASP A 202 5.21 52.96 -26.68
CA ASP A 202 6.08 52.09 -25.90
C ASP A 202 6.51 50.73 -26.49
N GLU A 203 7.79 50.48 -26.25
CA GLU A 203 8.75 49.64 -26.98
C GLU A 203 8.59 48.12 -26.79
N PRO A 204 9.16 47.30 -27.71
CA PRO A 204 8.98 45.86 -27.75
C PRO A 204 9.90 45.06 -26.84
N SER A 205 9.31 44.01 -26.26
CA SER A 205 9.91 42.86 -25.62
C SER A 205 10.92 42.11 -26.52
N ARG A 206 12.20 42.09 -26.12
CA ARG A 206 13.22 41.17 -26.65
C ARG A 206 13.54 40.08 -25.62
N TRP A 207 12.69 39.08 -25.49
CA TRP A 207 12.99 37.84 -24.75
C TRP A 207 12.26 36.65 -25.40
N ALA A 208 12.81 36.11 -26.48
CA ALA A 208 12.57 34.72 -26.94
C ALA A 208 13.34 34.42 -28.23
N CYS A 209 14.67 34.24 -28.17
CA CYS A 209 15.42 33.48 -29.18
C CYS A 209 16.86 33.21 -28.71
N ARG A 210 17.04 32.54 -27.57
CA ARG A 210 18.38 32.11 -27.11
C ARG A 210 18.34 30.84 -26.24
N GLN A 211 17.70 29.78 -26.72
CA GLN A 211 17.68 28.45 -26.06
C GLN A 211 17.63 27.26 -27.06
N ARG A 212 18.31 27.35 -28.22
CA ARG A 212 18.50 26.19 -29.13
C ARG A 212 19.85 26.17 -29.86
N GLN A 213 20.95 26.38 -29.13
CA GLN A 213 22.31 26.16 -29.69
C GLN A 213 23.30 25.42 -28.77
N ASN A 214 22.86 24.83 -27.65
CA ASN A 214 23.74 24.07 -26.74
C ASN A 214 23.40 22.56 -26.68
N ALA A 215 23.07 21.94 -27.81
CA ALA A 215 22.83 20.48 -27.88
C ALA A 215 23.58 19.77 -29.02
N GLN A 216 24.57 20.40 -29.65
CA GLN A 216 25.30 19.80 -30.80
C GLN A 216 26.83 19.79 -30.68
N GLN A 217 27.40 19.90 -29.48
CA GLN A 217 28.87 19.83 -29.30
C GLN A 217 29.36 18.95 -28.14
N GLN A 218 28.70 17.81 -27.87
CA GLN A 218 29.32 16.76 -27.04
C GLN A 218 28.98 15.37 -27.58
N CYS A 219 29.56 15.02 -28.73
CA CYS A 219 29.71 13.64 -29.18
C CYS A 219 30.93 13.56 -30.10
N LEU A 220 32.12 13.41 -29.53
CA LEU A 220 33.32 13.04 -30.26
C LEU A 220 34.24 12.21 -29.35
N GLY A 221 34.21 10.89 -29.56
CA GLY A 221 35.37 9.98 -29.45
C GLY A 221 35.65 9.34 -28.09
N LEU A 222 35.44 8.02 -28.00
CA LEU A 222 36.54 7.03 -28.06
C LEU A 222 35.94 5.61 -28.06
N ALA A 223 35.98 4.96 -29.21
CA ALA A 223 35.75 3.53 -29.35
C ALA A 223 37.09 2.80 -29.12
N PHE A 224 37.13 1.87 -28.17
CA PHE A 224 38.19 0.86 -28.09
C PHE A 224 37.64 -0.43 -28.70
N THR A 225 38.22 -0.86 -29.82
CA THR A 225 38.08 -2.20 -30.36
C THR A 225 39.08 -3.11 -29.66
N ASN A 226 38.60 -4.18 -29.01
CA ASN A 226 39.45 -5.25 -28.51
C ASN A 226 39.73 -6.23 -29.64
N ASP A 227 40.97 -6.27 -30.11
CA ASP A 227 41.60 -7.48 -30.64
C ASP A 227 43.13 -7.37 -30.57
N LEU A 228 43.74 -8.52 -30.31
CA LEU A 228 45.16 -8.91 -30.37
C LEU A 228 46.07 -8.82 -29.11
N GLU A 229 46.36 -10.04 -28.64
CA GLU A 229 47.68 -10.70 -28.49
C GLU A 229 48.82 -10.09 -27.65
N VAL A 230 49.40 -11.02 -26.89
CA VAL A 230 50.50 -10.93 -25.93
C VAL A 230 51.85 -10.74 -26.63
N HIS A 231 52.68 -9.78 -26.19
CA HIS A 231 54.11 -9.94 -25.83
C HIS A 231 54.76 -8.65 -25.27
N PRO A 232 55.88 -8.74 -24.49
CA PRO A 232 56.19 -7.80 -23.41
C PRO A 232 57.26 -6.74 -23.71
N GLY A 233 57.20 -5.66 -22.93
CA GLY A 233 58.37 -4.87 -22.53
C GLY A 233 58.45 -3.47 -23.15
N VAL A 234 58.31 -2.44 -22.33
CA VAL A 234 59.33 -1.41 -22.02
C VAL A 234 58.72 -0.47 -20.96
N VAL A 235 59.51 -0.22 -19.92
CA VAL A 235 59.18 0.56 -18.72
C VAL A 235 59.65 2.01 -18.91
N SER A 236 58.82 2.99 -18.57
CA SER A 236 59.22 4.38 -18.29
C SER A 236 58.27 4.94 -17.23
N SER A 237 58.63 4.83 -15.95
CA SER A 237 59.26 5.87 -15.13
C SER A 237 58.35 7.07 -14.80
N CYS A 238 57.60 6.96 -13.69
CA CYS A 238 57.26 8.12 -12.86
C CYS A 238 58.16 8.08 -11.64
N VAL A 239 58.98 9.13 -11.52
CA VAL A 239 59.85 9.41 -10.38
C VAL A 239 58.96 9.78 -9.20
N VAL A 240 58.97 8.95 -8.16
CA VAL A 240 58.52 9.36 -6.82
C VAL A 240 59.73 9.99 -6.16
N ASP A 241 59.63 11.29 -5.88
CA ASP A 241 60.59 12.00 -5.06
C ASP A 241 60.31 11.65 -3.60
N THR A 242 61.25 10.93 -2.99
CA THR A 242 61.28 10.60 -1.56
C THR A 242 62.38 11.43 -0.97
N ASP A 243 62.05 12.40 -0.11
CA ASP A 243 62.90 12.84 1.00
C ASP A 243 62.13 13.80 1.92
N CYS A 244 61.53 13.26 2.98
CA CYS A 244 61.31 13.90 4.28
C CYS A 244 61.00 12.79 5.30
N THR A 245 62.05 12.29 5.97
CA THR A 245 61.91 11.48 7.18
C THR A 245 61.52 12.38 8.36
N ASP A 246 60.36 12.11 8.94
CA ASP A 246 59.95 12.57 10.28
C ASP A 246 60.53 11.61 11.33
N PRO A 247 61.27 12.07 12.35
CA PRO A 247 61.81 11.19 13.39
C PRO A 247 60.82 10.87 14.52
N ASP A 248 59.64 11.48 14.57
CA ASP A 248 58.69 11.25 15.67
C ASP A 248 57.37 10.65 15.13
N GLY A 249 57.21 9.36 15.34
CA GLY A 249 56.06 8.60 14.86
C GLY A 249 54.81 8.79 15.72
N ASP A 250 53.95 9.73 15.34
CA ASP A 250 52.60 9.86 15.88
C ASP A 250 51.56 10.32 14.83
N GLY A 251 50.40 9.68 14.91
CA GLY A 251 49.33 9.62 13.92
C GLY A 251 48.85 10.94 13.31
N VAL A 252 48.52 10.84 12.03
CA VAL A 252 47.81 11.84 11.22
C VAL A 252 46.50 12.25 11.91
N VAL A 253 46.46 13.50 12.38
CA VAL A 253 45.23 14.24 12.64
C VAL A 253 45.00 15.15 11.43
N ASP A 254 43.93 14.90 10.69
CA ASP A 254 43.55 15.72 9.55
C ASP A 254 42.96 17.05 10.03
N HIS A 255 43.55 18.16 9.59
CA HIS A 255 43.24 19.53 9.98
C HIS A 255 42.68 20.30 8.77
N LEU A 256 41.36 20.51 8.74
CA LEU A 256 40.62 21.60 8.05
C LEU A 256 39.26 21.62 8.77
N ASP A 257 38.81 22.64 9.50
CA ASP A 257 38.78 24.07 9.20
C ASP A 257 38.97 24.92 10.46
N THR A 258 39.66 26.05 10.31
CA THR A 258 39.67 27.17 11.27
C THR A 258 39.31 28.43 10.51
N PHE A 259 38.14 29.02 10.74
CA PHE A 259 37.96 30.48 10.78
C PHE A 259 36.63 30.86 11.48
N CYS A 260 36.71 31.95 12.27
CA CYS A 260 35.67 32.62 13.08
C CYS A 260 35.38 32.10 14.50
N SER A 261 36.30 32.38 15.44
CA SER A 261 35.93 32.72 16.82
C SER A 261 36.38 34.16 17.14
N ALA A 262 35.40 35.06 17.23
CA ALA A 262 35.62 36.37 17.83
C ALA A 262 35.55 36.23 19.35
N ASN A 263 36.62 36.65 20.01
CA ASN A 263 36.75 36.75 21.46
C ASN A 263 35.65 37.61 22.10
N VAL A 264 34.93 37.06 23.08
CA VAL A 264 34.31 37.85 24.15
C VAL A 264 34.81 37.32 25.49
N ARG A 265 35.55 38.20 26.18
CA ARG A 265 36.12 37.98 27.51
C ARG A 265 35.02 37.83 28.55
N SER A 266 35.26 36.90 29.47
CA SER A 266 34.57 36.76 30.74
C SER A 266 34.70 38.03 31.60
N GLY A 267 33.57 38.60 31.96
CA GLY A 267 33.43 39.63 32.98
C GLY A 267 32.35 39.19 33.97
N ALA A 268 32.76 38.88 35.20
CA ALA A 268 31.87 38.56 36.31
C ALA A 268 31.04 39.79 36.70
N LEU A 269 29.71 39.64 36.79
CA LEU A 269 28.83 40.54 37.53
C LEU A 269 27.70 39.73 38.18
N SER A 270 27.54 39.97 39.47
CA SER A 270 26.62 39.36 40.41
C SER A 270 25.18 39.88 40.29
N ALA A 271 24.23 38.99 40.57
CA ALA A 271 22.93 39.21 41.23
C ALA A 271 21.93 40.23 40.63
N ALA A 272 20.86 39.72 40.02
CA ALA A 272 19.47 40.14 40.25
C ALA A 272 18.50 39.10 39.64
N GLY A 273 17.50 38.67 40.42
CA GLY A 273 16.53 37.65 40.02
C GLY A 273 15.56 38.12 38.95
N LEU A 274 15.41 37.30 37.90
CA LEU A 274 14.31 37.31 36.94
C LEU A 274 13.89 35.84 36.68
N PRO A 275 12.60 35.57 36.42
CA PRO A 275 12.11 34.21 36.15
C PRO A 275 12.71 33.64 34.85
N PRO A 276 12.90 32.31 34.75
CA PRO A 276 13.49 31.70 33.57
C PRO A 276 12.57 31.90 32.36
N GLY A 277 13.06 32.62 31.35
CA GLY A 277 12.45 32.67 30.03
C GLY A 277 12.58 31.31 29.31
N PRO A 278 11.77 31.06 28.27
CA PRO A 278 11.80 29.79 27.53
C PRO A 278 13.20 29.58 26.94
N ALA A 279 13.76 28.40 27.18
CA ALA A 279 15.06 28.01 26.64
C ALA A 279 15.07 28.19 25.12
N CYS A 280 16.04 28.95 24.61
CA CYS A 280 16.32 28.99 23.18
C CYS A 280 16.75 27.58 22.74
N ALA A 281 15.85 26.88 22.06
CA ALA A 281 16.21 25.67 21.32
C ALA A 281 17.28 26.04 20.28
N LYS A 282 18.49 25.49 20.45
CA LYS A 282 19.52 25.56 19.43
C LYS A 282 19.00 24.80 18.21
N LYS A 283 18.56 25.51 17.17
CA LYS A 283 18.45 24.94 15.82
C LYS A 283 19.87 24.56 15.39
N ARG A 284 20.23 23.28 15.53
CA ARG A 284 21.41 22.73 14.88
C ARG A 284 21.01 22.40 13.44
N PHE A 285 21.91 22.70 12.51
CA PHE A 285 21.74 22.36 11.10
C PHE A 285 22.08 20.88 10.93
N PHE A 286 21.17 20.13 10.29
CA PHE A 286 21.28 18.69 10.06
C PHE A 286 22.10 18.38 8.80
N ASN A 287 22.95 17.35 8.82
CA ASN A 287 23.79 16.98 7.68
C ASN A 287 23.65 15.48 7.32
N VAL A 288 22.82 15.18 6.32
CA VAL A 288 22.72 13.83 5.76
C VAL A 288 23.95 13.56 4.87
N LYS A 289 24.93 12.83 5.38
CA LYS A 289 26.03 12.30 4.55
C LYS A 289 25.54 11.08 3.78
N ASN A 290 25.31 11.23 2.48
CA ASN A 290 25.07 10.11 1.57
C ASN A 290 26.42 9.42 1.31
N ARG A 291 26.68 8.26 1.94
CA ARG A 291 27.97 7.56 1.81
C ARG A 291 28.24 7.00 0.41
N ASN A 292 27.23 6.84 -0.44
CA ASN A 292 27.39 6.25 -1.77
C ASN A 292 26.76 7.17 -2.83
N GLY A 293 27.60 7.67 -3.76
CA GLY A 293 27.22 8.50 -4.91
C GLY A 293 26.37 7.76 -5.97
N VAL A 294 25.36 7.01 -5.54
CA VAL A 294 24.40 6.39 -6.45
C VAL A 294 23.49 7.48 -6.98
N ASN A 295 23.65 7.81 -8.27
CA ASN A 295 22.70 8.57 -9.07
C ASN A 295 21.40 7.74 -9.20
N GLY A 296 20.63 7.69 -8.12
CA GLY A 296 19.38 6.93 -8.05
C GLY A 296 18.25 7.62 -8.80
N ASP A 297 17.52 6.83 -9.56
CA ASP A 297 16.24 7.19 -10.14
C ASP A 297 15.22 7.57 -9.04
N GLY A 298 14.27 8.43 -9.36
CA GLY A 298 13.55 9.28 -8.38
C GLY A 298 12.64 8.61 -7.36
N ASP A 299 12.34 7.34 -7.57
CA ASP A 299 11.14 6.71 -7.02
C ASP A 299 11.46 5.75 -5.86
N ALA A 300 12.65 5.82 -5.27
CA ALA A 300 13.05 4.97 -4.16
C ALA A 300 13.01 5.74 -2.82
N VAL A 301 12.60 5.03 -1.77
CA VAL A 301 12.92 5.41 -0.39
C VAL A 301 14.43 5.29 -0.22
N ASN A 302 15.11 6.25 0.38
CA ASN A 302 16.55 6.16 0.53
C ASN A 302 16.94 5.29 1.73
N GLY A 303 17.30 4.03 1.48
CA GLY A 303 17.84 3.14 2.50
C GLY A 303 19.23 3.52 3.04
N ASN A 304 19.97 4.44 2.40
CA ASN A 304 21.34 4.83 2.79
C ASN A 304 21.42 6.26 3.36
N ALA A 305 20.36 6.74 4.02
CA ALA A 305 20.38 8.05 4.68
C ALA A 305 20.92 7.89 6.10
N ASN A 306 22.00 8.62 6.43
CA ASN A 306 22.36 8.88 7.81
C ASN A 306 21.29 9.80 8.39
N VAL A 307 20.46 9.26 9.28
CA VAL A 307 19.45 10.05 9.99
C VAL A 307 20.09 10.59 11.26
N GLU A 308 20.31 11.90 11.32
CA GLU A 308 20.69 12.56 12.57
C GLU A 308 19.48 12.61 13.49
N CYS A 309 19.40 11.70 14.46
CA CYS A 309 18.30 11.63 15.41
C CYS A 309 18.77 12.00 16.81
N PRO A 310 18.40 13.19 17.32
CA PRO A 310 18.73 13.59 18.68
C PRO A 310 18.08 12.62 19.68
N GLY A 311 18.88 11.96 20.52
CA GLY A 311 18.38 11.04 21.56
C GLY A 311 18.39 9.56 21.17
N CYS A 312 18.78 9.24 19.93
CA CYS A 312 19.14 7.88 19.60
C CYS A 312 20.34 7.45 20.43
N GLU A 313 20.07 6.68 21.48
CA GLU A 313 21.08 5.81 22.07
C GLU A 313 21.72 5.01 20.92
N ASP A 314 22.99 4.63 21.06
CA ASP A 314 23.77 3.94 20.03
C ASP A 314 23.18 2.54 19.72
N LEU A 315 22.03 2.49 19.06
CA LEU A 315 21.29 1.27 18.70
C LEU A 315 22.08 0.46 17.66
N ASN A 316 22.95 1.12 16.90
CA ASN A 316 23.81 0.46 15.92
C ASN A 316 25.15 -0.03 16.52
N GLY A 317 25.45 0.32 17.77
CA GLY A 317 26.70 -0.03 18.46
C GLY A 317 27.97 0.57 17.84
N ASP A 318 27.85 1.66 17.07
CA ASP A 318 28.95 2.29 16.33
C ASP A 318 29.68 3.40 17.14
N GLY A 319 29.20 3.69 18.34
CA GLY A 319 29.72 4.71 19.25
C GLY A 319 29.25 6.13 18.93
N ASN A 320 28.40 6.34 17.91
CA ASN A 320 27.86 7.65 17.54
C ASN A 320 26.41 7.79 18.04
N GLU A 321 26.26 8.30 19.26
CA GLU A 321 24.97 8.58 19.96
C GLU A 321 24.04 9.59 19.25
N LEU A 322 24.28 9.93 17.98
CA LEU A 322 23.49 10.91 17.22
C LEU A 322 23.13 10.45 15.81
N GLN A 323 23.57 9.28 15.37
CA GLN A 323 23.41 8.85 13.99
C GLN A 323 22.78 7.46 13.92
N TYR A 324 21.67 7.37 13.19
CA TYR A 324 21.06 6.10 12.84
C TYR A 324 21.27 5.83 11.35
N ASP A 325 22.02 4.77 11.05
CA ASP A 325 22.26 4.30 9.70
C ASP A 325 21.16 3.32 9.31
N LEU A 326 20.27 3.76 8.43
CA LEU A 326 19.34 2.86 7.76
C LEU A 326 20.16 1.87 6.89
N VAL A 327 19.79 0.60 6.92
CA VAL A 327 20.45 -0.48 6.17
C VAL A 327 19.88 -0.56 4.76
N ASP A 328 18.55 -0.49 4.62
CA ASP A 328 17.86 -0.53 3.34
C ASP A 328 16.44 0.08 3.41
N GLU A 329 15.70 0.05 2.31
CA GLU A 329 14.33 0.56 2.26
C GLU A 329 13.36 -0.27 3.10
N PHE A 330 13.66 -1.54 3.38
CA PHE A 330 12.83 -2.35 4.28
C PHE A 330 12.91 -1.84 5.70
N GLU A 331 14.08 -1.40 6.13
CA GLU A 331 14.23 -0.83 7.46
C GLU A 331 13.39 0.44 7.65
N VAL A 332 13.32 1.31 6.64
CA VAL A 332 12.41 2.47 6.70
C VAL A 332 10.96 2.03 6.92
N LEU A 333 10.52 0.98 6.23
CA LEU A 333 9.17 0.42 6.42
C LEU A 333 9.01 -0.20 7.81
N ARG A 334 9.98 -0.98 8.27
CA ARG A 334 9.98 -1.61 9.61
C ARG A 334 9.87 -0.57 10.72
N VAL A 335 10.69 0.49 10.65
CA VAL A 335 10.69 1.58 11.63
C VAL A 335 9.37 2.35 11.58
N LEU A 336 8.88 2.77 10.39
CA LEU A 336 7.65 3.56 10.30
C LEU A 336 6.40 2.79 10.74
N PHE A 337 6.25 1.54 10.31
CA PHE A 337 5.04 0.75 10.54
C PHE A 337 5.04 0.02 11.88
N GLY A 338 6.17 -0.56 12.28
CA GLY A 338 6.27 -1.38 13.50
C GLY A 338 7.24 -0.86 14.55
N GLY A 339 8.04 0.17 14.25
CA GLY A 339 9.08 0.66 15.16
C GLY A 339 10.22 -0.33 15.37
N LEU A 340 10.40 -1.29 14.45
CA LEU A 340 11.46 -2.29 14.49
C LEU A 340 12.75 -1.72 13.91
N HIS A 341 13.81 -1.70 14.72
CA HIS A 341 15.15 -1.20 14.39
C HIS A 341 16.08 -2.31 13.87
N SER A 342 17.27 -1.92 13.39
CA SER A 342 18.34 -2.79 12.89
C SER A 342 18.83 -3.81 13.92
N ASP A 343 18.83 -3.44 15.21
CA ASP A 343 19.23 -4.27 16.34
C ASP A 343 18.16 -5.28 16.78
N GLY A 344 17.00 -5.29 16.10
CA GLY A 344 15.86 -6.15 16.41
C GLY A 344 14.99 -5.64 17.56
N THR A 345 15.28 -4.46 18.13
CA THR A 345 14.42 -3.85 19.14
C THR A 345 13.21 -3.18 18.49
N THR A 346 12.07 -3.22 19.19
CA THR A 346 10.83 -2.60 18.74
C THR A 346 10.46 -1.46 19.68
N SER A 347 10.42 -0.23 19.17
CA SER A 347 9.95 0.94 19.92
C SER A 347 9.16 1.88 19.02
N CYS A 348 7.84 1.87 19.20
CA CYS A 348 6.94 2.70 18.42
C CYS A 348 7.06 4.20 18.69
N ASN A 349 7.66 4.58 19.82
CA ASN A 349 7.95 5.97 20.16
C ASN A 349 9.45 6.27 20.11
N SER A 350 10.22 5.55 19.28
CA SER A 350 11.66 5.79 19.18
C SER A 350 11.97 7.13 18.55
N ASP A 351 13.13 7.69 18.92
CA ASP A 351 13.64 8.94 18.33
C ASP A 351 13.96 8.74 16.85
N VAL A 352 14.38 7.54 16.44
CA VAL A 352 14.58 7.18 15.02
C VAL A 352 13.28 7.34 14.25
N ARG A 353 12.18 6.74 14.71
CA ARG A 353 10.89 6.79 14.04
C ARG A 353 10.32 8.20 14.01
N ASN A 354 10.42 8.93 15.13
CA ASN A 354 10.03 10.33 15.21
C ASN A 354 10.80 11.19 14.19
N THR A 355 12.12 11.08 14.19
CA THR A 355 12.99 11.83 13.27
C THR A 355 12.70 11.48 11.82
N LEU A 356 12.58 10.20 11.50
CA LEU A 356 12.25 9.71 10.15
C LEU A 356 10.92 10.27 9.65
N SER A 357 9.92 10.39 10.54
CA SER A 357 8.63 10.99 10.19
C SER A 357 8.69 12.51 10.02
N GLN A 358 9.53 13.21 10.79
CA GLN A 358 9.67 14.67 10.79
C GLN A 358 10.56 15.19 9.66
N GLU A 359 11.55 14.40 9.25
CA GLU A 359 12.55 14.73 8.23
C GLU A 359 12.34 13.91 6.95
N TRP A 360 11.09 13.56 6.64
CA TRP A 360 10.73 12.72 5.50
C TRP A 360 11.26 13.23 4.16
N ALA A 361 11.36 14.55 3.97
CA ALA A 361 11.96 15.15 2.78
C ALA A 361 13.41 14.69 2.52
N THR A 362 14.15 14.33 3.57
CA THR A 362 15.54 13.87 3.45
C THR A 362 15.65 12.42 2.97
N VAL A 363 14.64 11.61 3.30
CA VAL A 363 14.58 10.18 2.96
C VAL A 363 13.89 9.97 1.61
N SER A 364 12.88 10.77 1.30
CA SER A 364 12.17 10.78 0.02
C SER A 364 12.90 11.67 -1.01
N ARG A 365 13.92 11.10 -1.67
CA ARG A 365 14.87 11.85 -2.52
C ARG A 365 14.23 12.68 -3.65
N LYS A 366 13.01 12.39 -4.10
CA LYS A 366 12.32 13.22 -5.10
C LYS A 366 10.89 13.57 -4.74
N SER A 367 9.97 12.67 -4.38
CA SER A 367 8.54 13.01 -4.20
C SER A 367 8.23 14.31 -3.43
N CYS A 368 9.08 14.69 -2.46
CA CYS A 368 8.95 15.87 -1.59
C CYS A 368 9.87 17.07 -1.92
N ALA A 369 10.64 17.03 -3.02
CA ALA A 369 11.75 17.97 -3.25
C ALA A 369 11.33 19.43 -3.56
N ASP A 370 10.04 19.71 -3.72
CA ASP A 370 9.53 21.09 -3.75
C ASP A 370 9.45 21.72 -2.34
N GLY A 371 9.87 20.99 -1.31
CA GLY A 371 9.88 21.41 0.09
C GLY A 371 8.50 21.36 0.74
N ARG A 372 7.48 20.81 0.07
CA ARG A 372 6.11 20.77 0.60
C ARG A 372 5.88 19.67 1.63
N CYS A 373 6.72 18.65 1.63
CA CYS A 373 6.59 17.48 2.50
C CYS A 373 7.84 17.26 3.34
N ALA A 374 8.10 18.21 4.25
CA ALA A 374 9.13 18.04 5.27
C ALA A 374 8.80 16.87 6.20
N GLN A 375 7.55 16.80 6.67
CA GLN A 375 7.05 15.79 7.61
C GLN A 375 5.98 14.91 6.94
N LEU A 376 5.95 13.62 7.30
CA LEU A 376 4.87 12.73 6.89
C LEU A 376 3.51 13.24 7.39
N SER A 377 2.59 13.37 6.44
CA SER A 377 1.13 13.57 6.49
C SER A 377 0.38 12.49 7.21
N HIS A 378 0.62 11.23 6.79
CA HIS A 378 0.02 10.00 7.31
C HIS A 378 0.82 8.78 6.82
N VAL A 379 0.71 7.68 7.55
CA VAL A 379 1.13 6.35 7.09
C VAL A 379 -0.12 5.46 7.09
N TRP A 380 -0.41 4.82 5.97
CA TRP A 380 -1.62 4.02 5.78
C TRP A 380 -1.28 2.54 5.73
N ARG A 381 -1.98 1.74 6.52
CA ARG A 381 -1.91 0.27 6.41
C ARG A 381 -3.28 -0.31 6.12
N ARG A 382 -3.31 -1.53 5.60
CA ARG A 382 -4.53 -2.34 5.54
C ARG A 382 -4.99 -2.76 6.94
N GLY A 383 -6.28 -3.06 7.10
CA GLY A 383 -6.84 -3.64 8.32
C GLY A 383 -6.21 -5.01 8.67
N ASP A 384 -6.33 -5.44 9.92
CA ASP A 384 -5.58 -6.59 10.47
C ASP A 384 -6.02 -7.92 9.86
N LEU A 385 -7.30 -8.04 9.49
CA LEU A 385 -7.82 -9.25 8.85
C LEU A 385 -7.41 -9.38 7.37
N SER A 386 -6.86 -8.31 6.79
CA SER A 386 -6.40 -8.35 5.41
C SER A 386 -5.21 -9.28 5.27
N GLY A 387 -5.28 -10.24 4.35
CA GLY A 387 -4.12 -11.07 4.00
C GLY A 387 -2.91 -10.25 3.54
N THR A 388 -3.11 -9.06 2.94
CA THR A 388 -2.04 -8.13 2.58
C THR A 388 -1.28 -7.66 3.82
N THR A 389 -1.98 -7.48 4.95
CA THR A 389 -1.39 -7.16 6.24
C THR A 389 -0.53 -8.32 6.77
N ASP A 390 -1.06 -9.54 6.78
CA ASP A 390 -0.30 -10.74 7.19
C ASP A 390 1.03 -10.88 6.44
N THR A 391 1.02 -10.64 5.13
CA THR A 391 2.25 -10.73 4.34
C THR A 391 3.14 -9.53 4.47
N PHE A 392 2.60 -8.32 4.60
CA PHE A 392 3.44 -7.17 4.89
C PHE A 392 4.23 -7.41 6.17
N LEU A 393 3.55 -7.83 7.24
CA LEU A 393 4.18 -8.19 8.52
C LEU A 393 5.23 -9.30 8.33
N SER A 394 4.88 -10.40 7.64
CA SER A 394 5.79 -11.52 7.39
C SER A 394 7.04 -11.13 6.58
N LEU A 395 6.89 -10.35 5.51
CA LEU A 395 8.00 -9.96 4.63
C LEU A 395 8.88 -8.89 5.28
N THR A 396 8.30 -8.04 6.12
CA THR A 396 9.05 -7.03 6.89
C THR A 396 9.60 -7.59 8.20
N GLY A 397 9.22 -8.78 8.64
CA GLY A 397 9.64 -9.33 9.94
C GLY A 397 9.03 -8.57 11.12
N LEU A 398 7.91 -7.90 10.91
CA LEU A 398 7.17 -7.21 11.97
C LEU A 398 6.20 -8.17 12.64
N ASP A 399 6.08 -8.08 13.97
CA ASP A 399 5.07 -8.83 14.72
C ASP A 399 3.73 -8.08 14.75
N THR A 400 3.78 -6.75 14.93
CA THR A 400 2.61 -5.88 15.09
C THR A 400 2.87 -4.48 14.53
N PHE A 401 1.80 -3.69 14.41
CA PHE A 401 1.90 -2.28 14.04
C PHE A 401 1.88 -1.36 15.25
N CYS A 402 2.51 -0.20 15.10
CA CYS A 402 2.57 0.80 16.17
C CYS A 402 1.23 1.43 16.55
N ASN A 403 0.22 1.38 15.67
CA ASN A 403 -1.10 1.92 15.97
C ASN A 403 -2.03 0.92 16.70
N GLY A 404 -1.55 -0.28 17.02
CA GLY A 404 -2.38 -1.37 17.55
C GLY A 404 -3.22 -2.02 16.45
N SER A 405 -4.45 -2.42 16.80
CA SER A 405 -5.37 -3.12 15.89
C SER A 405 -6.05 -2.18 14.87
N ASP A 406 -6.78 -2.76 13.91
CA ASP A 406 -7.45 -2.04 12.82
C ASP A 406 -8.57 -1.09 13.25
N LEU A 407 -9.00 -1.18 14.50
CA LEU A 407 -10.00 -0.29 15.10
C LEU A 407 -9.39 0.70 16.10
N GLU A 408 -8.07 0.64 16.31
CA GLU A 408 -7.34 1.46 17.27
C GLU A 408 -6.54 2.57 16.60
N ASP A 409 -6.12 3.54 17.41
CA ASP A 409 -5.20 4.63 17.03
C ASP A 409 -4.13 4.76 18.12
N ASN A 410 -3.50 3.64 18.49
CA ASN A 410 -2.55 3.61 19.61
C ASN A 410 -1.14 4.08 19.23
N ASP A 411 -0.99 4.76 18.08
CA ASP A 411 0.31 5.23 17.62
C ASP A 411 0.80 6.34 18.56
N PRO A 412 1.98 6.19 19.19
CA PRO A 412 2.50 7.21 20.10
C PRO A 412 2.95 8.49 19.40
N ILE A 413 3.26 8.43 18.09
CA ILE A 413 3.56 9.62 17.30
C ILE A 413 2.23 10.24 16.91
N ARG A 414 1.88 11.34 17.60
CA ARG A 414 0.63 12.08 17.38
C ARG A 414 0.87 13.30 16.54
N ARG A 415 -0.09 13.60 15.66
CA ARG A 415 -0.11 14.82 14.87
C ARG A 415 -1.45 15.51 14.99
N ASP A 416 -1.43 16.82 15.00
CA ASP A 416 -2.64 17.62 14.91
C ASP A 416 -3.38 17.28 13.62
N CYS A 417 -4.68 17.04 13.74
CA CYS A 417 -5.54 16.88 12.58
C CYS A 417 -5.50 18.13 11.71
N LEU A 418 -5.37 17.92 10.40
CA LEU A 418 -5.40 18.99 9.43
C LEU A 418 -6.78 19.65 9.38
N GLY A 419 -6.80 20.96 9.09
CA GLY A 419 -8.01 21.77 8.96
C GLY A 419 -8.52 22.37 10.28
N THR A 420 -9.05 23.59 10.20
CA THR A 420 -9.58 24.31 11.38
C THR A 420 -10.95 23.80 11.81
N GLY A 421 -11.66 23.08 10.94
CA GLY A 421 -13.02 22.60 11.17
C GLY A 421 -14.06 23.70 11.47
N ALA A 422 -13.68 24.97 11.33
CA ALA A 422 -14.53 26.10 11.68
C ALA A 422 -15.59 26.34 10.59
N HIS A 423 -16.85 26.18 10.98
CA HIS A 423 -18.00 26.44 10.12
C HIS A 423 -18.26 27.95 10.01
N SER A 424 -17.47 28.67 9.19
CA SER A 424 -17.68 30.12 8.99
C SER A 424 -18.86 30.44 8.05
N GLY A 425 -20.02 29.82 8.30
CA GLY A 425 -21.37 30.28 7.97
C GLY A 425 -21.79 30.61 6.53
N THR A 426 -20.89 30.72 5.54
CA THR A 426 -21.25 31.25 4.22
C THR A 426 -20.46 30.70 3.03
N ASN A 427 -19.31 30.02 3.20
CA ASN A 427 -18.56 29.45 2.07
C ASN A 427 -18.18 27.97 2.28
N GLN A 428 -18.38 27.18 1.23
CA GLN A 428 -18.16 25.73 1.14
C GLN A 428 -16.69 25.31 1.21
N ASP A 429 -15.75 26.25 1.34
CA ASP A 429 -14.30 26.01 1.21
C ASP A 429 -13.62 25.46 2.49
N HIS A 430 -14.40 25.12 3.52
CA HIS A 430 -13.88 24.77 4.85
C HIS A 430 -13.72 23.27 5.14
N PHE A 431 -13.81 22.40 4.13
CA PHE A 431 -13.60 20.95 4.32
C PHE A 431 -12.15 20.51 4.21
N THR A 432 -11.24 21.43 3.94
CA THR A 432 -9.81 21.18 3.72
C THR A 432 -9.17 20.63 5.00
N GLY A 433 -8.98 19.32 5.10
CA GLY A 433 -8.36 18.68 6.26
C GLY A 433 -8.92 17.30 6.57
N ASP A 434 -8.58 16.80 7.75
CA ASP A 434 -8.98 15.47 8.22
C ASP A 434 -10.44 15.50 8.65
N GLN A 435 -11.24 14.56 8.15
CA GLN A 435 -12.64 14.40 8.57
C GLN A 435 -12.80 13.48 9.77
N VAL A 436 -11.73 12.85 10.23
CA VAL A 436 -11.72 11.87 11.32
C VAL A 436 -10.58 12.26 12.25
N CYS A 437 -10.81 12.35 13.55
CA CYS A 437 -9.79 12.71 14.55
C CYS A 437 -10.01 11.94 15.84
N ARG A 438 -9.06 11.98 16.78
CA ARG A 438 -9.38 11.71 18.18
C ARG A 438 -10.00 12.93 18.86
N GLU A 439 -10.51 12.70 20.06
CA GLU A 439 -11.12 13.70 20.93
C GLU A 439 -10.17 14.85 21.27
N ASP A 440 -8.85 14.59 21.29
CA ASP A 440 -7.80 15.59 21.50
C ASP A 440 -7.46 16.42 20.25
N GLY A 441 -8.12 16.17 19.13
CA GLY A 441 -7.88 16.86 17.86
C GLY A 441 -6.62 16.39 17.14
N THR A 442 -6.07 15.24 17.50
CA THR A 442 -4.88 14.65 16.88
C THR A 442 -5.19 13.26 16.30
N LEU A 443 -4.31 12.73 15.47
CA LEU A 443 -4.31 11.36 14.95
C LEU A 443 -2.93 10.74 15.13
N GLY A 444 -2.86 9.41 15.15
CA GLY A 444 -1.61 8.70 14.99
C GLY A 444 -0.94 8.96 13.64
N LEU A 445 0.38 8.77 13.59
CA LEU A 445 1.15 8.74 12.35
C LEU A 445 0.63 7.63 11.42
N LEU A 446 0.54 6.41 11.95
CA LEU A 446 0.06 5.21 11.28
C LEU A 446 -1.43 4.98 11.53
N LEU A 447 -2.22 4.87 10.47
CA LEU A 447 -3.66 4.65 10.54
C LEU A 447 -4.09 3.43 9.71
N PRO A 448 -4.99 2.59 10.25
CA PRO A 448 -5.55 1.45 9.53
C PRO A 448 -6.67 1.90 8.59
N VAL A 449 -6.64 1.39 7.37
CA VAL A 449 -7.67 1.59 6.36
C VAL A 449 -8.42 0.28 6.18
N PHE A 450 -9.64 0.28 6.71
CA PHE A 450 -10.59 -0.82 6.61
C PHE A 450 -11.93 -0.28 6.11
N VAL A 451 -12.14 -0.37 4.80
CA VAL A 451 -13.45 -0.13 4.19
C VAL A 451 -14.32 -1.37 4.46
N PRO A 452 -15.53 -1.23 5.01
CA PRO A 452 -16.40 -2.38 5.23
C PRO A 452 -16.86 -3.01 3.91
N GLU A 453 -16.43 -4.25 3.66
CA GLU A 453 -16.68 -4.95 2.39
C GLU A 453 -17.92 -5.86 2.44
N ASP A 454 -18.29 -6.40 3.62
CA ASP A 454 -19.43 -7.33 3.78
C ASP A 454 -20.31 -7.07 5.03
N PRO A 455 -21.67 -7.12 4.90
CA PRO A 455 -22.39 -7.05 3.63
C PRO A 455 -22.06 -5.73 2.92
N PRO A 456 -22.11 -5.67 1.57
CA PRO A 456 -21.68 -4.51 0.82
C PRO A 456 -22.42 -3.29 1.33
N VAL A 457 -21.71 -2.45 2.06
CA VAL A 457 -22.22 -1.18 2.54
C VAL A 457 -22.27 -0.30 1.29
N PRO A 458 -23.45 0.13 0.82
CA PRO A 458 -23.47 1.01 -0.35
C PRO A 458 -22.57 2.20 -0.07
N ASN A 459 -21.76 2.66 -1.03
CA ASN A 459 -20.76 3.71 -0.78
C ASN A 459 -21.36 4.97 -0.14
N ALA A 460 -22.63 5.29 -0.41
CA ALA A 460 -23.36 6.38 0.25
C ALA A 460 -23.45 6.21 1.78
N PHE A 461 -23.48 4.96 2.25
CA PHE A 461 -23.49 4.59 3.66
C PHE A 461 -22.09 4.54 4.29
N ALA A 462 -21.08 4.08 3.56
CA ALA A 462 -19.70 4.04 4.05
C ALA A 462 -19.10 5.45 4.19
N TYR A 463 -19.47 6.35 3.27
CA TYR A 463 -18.89 7.68 3.13
C TYR A 463 -19.91 8.78 3.40
N LEU A 464 -20.05 9.21 4.67
CA LEU A 464 -20.97 10.29 5.06
C LEU A 464 -20.69 11.57 4.25
N GLN A 465 -21.70 12.03 3.51
CA GLN A 465 -21.58 13.24 2.68
C GLN A 465 -22.27 14.46 3.29
N ARG A 466 -23.12 14.25 4.30
CA ARG A 466 -23.98 15.29 4.87
C ARG A 466 -23.40 15.74 6.20
N GLN A 467 -23.10 17.02 6.36
CA GLN A 467 -22.71 17.57 7.67
C GLN A 467 -23.82 17.45 8.71
N CYS A 468 -23.42 17.29 9.97
CA CYS A 468 -24.34 17.44 11.10
C CYS A 468 -24.77 18.90 11.26
N ASN A 469 -25.93 19.13 11.88
CA ASN A 469 -26.37 20.50 12.14
C ASN A 469 -25.62 21.02 13.38
N PRO A 470 -24.99 22.21 13.32
CA PRO A 470 -24.38 22.83 14.49
C PRO A 470 -25.37 22.92 15.66
N GLY A 471 -24.94 22.52 16.85
CA GLY A 471 -25.77 22.55 18.08
C GLY A 471 -26.86 21.47 18.16
N HIS A 472 -26.96 20.56 17.19
CA HIS A 472 -27.89 19.44 17.25
C HIS A 472 -27.16 18.16 17.65
N ALA A 473 -27.43 17.66 18.84
CA ALA A 473 -26.95 16.37 19.30
C ALA A 473 -28.14 15.50 19.74
N GLY A 474 -28.03 14.20 19.51
CA GLY A 474 -29.00 13.19 19.92
C GLY A 474 -28.34 12.13 20.78
N TYR A 475 -29.16 11.35 21.49
CA TYR A 475 -28.67 10.14 22.16
C TYR A 475 -28.57 9.02 21.13
N ALA A 476 -27.39 8.43 21.00
CA ALA A 476 -27.21 7.17 20.29
C ALA A 476 -27.21 6.02 21.31
N THR A 477 -27.89 4.94 20.96
CA THR A 477 -28.22 3.86 21.90
C THR A 477 -27.44 2.62 21.58
N ARG A 478 -26.84 2.02 22.61
CA ARG A 478 -26.07 0.77 22.55
C ARG A 478 -25.10 0.70 21.36
N VAL A 479 -23.86 1.00 21.71
CA VAL A 479 -22.72 0.17 21.33
C VAL A 479 -22.97 -1.22 21.93
N ALA A 480 -23.29 -2.22 21.10
CA ALA A 480 -23.45 -3.60 21.56
C ALA A 480 -22.11 -4.11 22.14
N GLU A 481 -22.07 -4.45 23.41
CA GLU A 481 -20.97 -5.20 24.02
C GLU A 481 -19.57 -4.58 23.88
N PHE A 482 -19.36 -3.40 24.49
CA PHE A 482 -18.07 -3.26 25.16
C PHE A 482 -18.06 -4.29 26.32
N PRO A 483 -17.03 -5.14 26.46
CA PRO A 483 -16.89 -6.01 27.62
C PRO A 483 -17.01 -5.15 28.87
N ALA A 484 -17.64 -5.67 29.94
CA ALA A 484 -18.20 -4.96 31.10
C ALA A 484 -17.25 -4.07 31.96
N GLY A 485 -16.51 -3.17 31.32
CA GLY A 485 -15.73 -2.07 31.85
C GLY A 485 -16.35 -0.74 31.44
N THR A 486 -15.82 0.35 31.97
CA THR A 486 -16.25 1.74 31.73
C THR A 486 -16.42 2.03 30.24
N VAL A 487 -17.68 2.09 29.78
CA VAL A 487 -18.02 2.47 28.41
C VAL A 487 -17.60 3.91 28.20
N THR A 488 -16.59 4.11 27.35
CA THR A 488 -16.10 5.42 26.97
C THR A 488 -16.71 5.77 25.62
N CYS A 489 -17.34 6.93 25.54
CA CYS A 489 -17.93 7.49 24.34
C CYS A 489 -16.84 7.93 23.35
N PRO A 490 -17.19 8.17 22.08
CA PRO A 490 -16.25 8.66 21.06
C PRO A 490 -15.44 9.90 21.46
N ASP A 491 -15.99 10.72 22.36
CA ASP A 491 -15.39 11.94 22.90
C ASP A 491 -14.55 11.71 24.17
N GLY A 492 -14.25 10.45 24.52
CA GLY A 492 -13.49 10.11 25.72
C GLY A 492 -14.30 10.20 27.02
N LEU A 493 -15.58 10.59 26.99
CA LEU A 493 -16.40 10.73 28.18
C LEU A 493 -17.01 9.40 28.60
N ALA A 494 -17.29 9.25 29.90
CA ALA A 494 -18.08 8.12 30.38
C ALA A 494 -19.50 8.17 29.80
N ALA A 495 -20.00 7.02 29.34
CA ALA A 495 -21.37 6.92 28.88
C ALA A 495 -22.37 7.30 29.98
N VAL A 496 -23.40 8.06 29.61
CA VAL A 496 -24.44 8.48 30.55
C VAL A 496 -25.56 7.44 30.62
N PRO A 497 -26.19 7.23 31.79
CA PRO A 497 -27.38 6.40 31.88
C PRO A 497 -28.47 6.92 30.93
N GLY A 498 -28.92 6.06 30.02
CA GLY A 498 -30.01 6.40 29.11
C GLY A 498 -31.29 6.74 29.85
N THR A 499 -32.14 7.54 29.22
CA THR A 499 -33.45 7.94 29.75
C THR A 499 -34.59 7.42 28.85
N GLY A 500 -35.82 7.40 29.36
CA GLY A 500 -36.99 6.95 28.58
C GLY A 500 -36.90 5.51 28.11
N ALA A 501 -37.05 5.27 26.79
CA ALA A 501 -36.91 3.95 26.18
C ALA A 501 -35.52 3.30 26.37
N LEU A 502 -34.56 4.08 26.88
CA LEU A 502 -33.14 3.72 27.02
C LEU A 502 -32.71 3.61 28.48
N ALA A 503 -33.67 3.70 29.42
CA ALA A 503 -33.42 3.56 30.85
C ALA A 503 -32.62 2.29 31.16
N GLY A 504 -31.51 2.47 31.89
CA GLY A 504 -30.61 1.36 32.28
C GLY A 504 -29.59 0.93 31.22
N ARG A 505 -29.49 1.64 30.08
CA ARG A 505 -28.45 1.39 29.06
C ARG A 505 -27.44 2.55 29.03
N PRO A 506 -26.13 2.29 28.90
CA PRO A 506 -25.17 3.36 28.64
C PRO A 506 -25.47 4.00 27.27
N THR A 507 -25.48 5.33 27.22
CA THR A 507 -25.73 6.11 26.01
C THR A 507 -24.65 7.18 25.83
N CYS A 508 -24.36 7.48 24.57
CA CYS A 508 -23.43 8.55 24.20
C CYS A 508 -24.20 9.67 23.51
N TRP A 509 -23.76 10.89 23.74
CA TRP A 509 -24.17 12.01 22.91
C TRP A 509 -23.45 11.92 21.57
N VAL A 510 -24.20 12.02 20.47
CA VAL A 510 -23.67 11.99 19.12
C VAL A 510 -24.26 13.15 18.34
N PRO A 511 -23.47 13.91 17.56
CA PRO A 511 -23.98 14.93 16.66
C PRO A 511 -25.01 14.35 15.68
N THR A 512 -26.04 15.12 15.35
CA THR A 512 -27.11 14.66 14.45
C THR A 512 -27.49 15.70 13.41
N ARG A 513 -28.08 15.23 12.32
CA ARG A 513 -28.78 16.04 11.33
C ARG A 513 -30.21 15.55 11.23
N SER A 514 -31.19 16.40 11.54
CA SER A 514 -32.61 16.03 11.45
C SER A 514 -32.95 14.72 12.18
N ASN A 515 -32.35 14.49 13.35
CA ASN A 515 -32.43 13.27 14.16
C ASN A 515 -31.72 12.02 13.60
N SER A 516 -30.97 12.14 12.51
CA SER A 516 -30.09 11.07 12.03
C SER A 516 -28.66 11.29 12.53
N GLN A 517 -28.06 10.27 13.12
CA GLN A 517 -26.64 10.18 13.48
C GLN A 517 -25.74 9.99 12.24
N PHE A 518 -26.35 9.82 11.07
CA PHE A 518 -25.70 9.55 9.80
C PHE A 518 -25.21 10.86 9.13
N CYS A 519 -24.36 11.60 9.84
CA CYS A 519 -23.81 12.87 9.38
C CYS A 519 -22.33 13.06 9.77
N LEU A 520 -21.63 13.90 9.02
CA LEU A 520 -20.23 14.25 9.25
C LEU A 520 -20.12 15.40 10.24
N SER A 521 -19.50 15.12 11.38
CA SER A 521 -19.22 16.12 12.42
C SER A 521 -18.02 16.98 12.02
N ASP A 522 -18.06 18.28 12.28
CA ASP A 522 -16.88 19.16 12.17
C ASP A 522 -16.15 19.25 13.52
N ARG A 523 -15.09 20.06 13.60
CA ARG A 523 -14.30 20.22 14.83
C ARG A 523 -15.11 20.84 15.97
N ASP A 524 -15.96 21.82 15.65
CA ASP A 524 -16.69 22.63 16.61
C ASP A 524 -18.03 21.99 17.04
N GLN A 525 -18.46 20.94 16.35
CA GLN A 525 -19.66 20.16 16.64
C GLN A 525 -19.42 19.20 17.81
N THR A 526 -19.29 19.78 19.00
CA THR A 526 -19.11 19.03 20.25
C THR A 526 -20.43 18.76 20.95
N ASN A 527 -20.39 17.81 21.88
CA ASN A 527 -21.46 17.57 22.85
C ASN A 527 -21.84 18.89 23.56
N PRO A 528 -23.12 19.30 23.58
CA PRO A 528 -23.56 20.54 24.24
C PRO A 528 -23.34 20.53 25.76
N ALA A 529 -23.13 19.35 26.36
CA ALA A 529 -22.79 19.22 27.78
C ALA A 529 -21.32 19.55 28.09
N VAL A 530 -20.48 19.72 27.07
CA VAL A 530 -19.06 20.07 27.23
C VAL A 530 -18.85 21.52 26.78
N ALA A 531 -17.95 22.23 27.46
CA ALA A 531 -17.49 23.53 27.01
C ALA A 531 -16.99 23.45 25.55
N PRO A 532 -17.43 24.37 24.66
CA PRO A 532 -16.94 24.44 23.29
C PRO A 532 -15.41 24.46 23.22
N GLY A 533 -14.83 23.70 22.28
CA GLY A 533 -13.39 23.63 22.07
C GLY A 533 -12.61 22.72 23.04
N SER A 534 -13.29 22.00 23.94
CA SER A 534 -12.62 21.01 24.81
C SER A 534 -12.39 19.65 24.13
N TYR A 535 -13.12 19.35 23.05
CA TYR A 535 -12.98 18.12 22.25
C TYR A 535 -13.13 18.43 20.77
N ASP A 536 -12.56 17.59 19.92
CA ASP A 536 -12.77 17.63 18.47
C ASP A 536 -14.01 16.80 18.08
N GLY A 537 -15.04 17.46 17.55
CA GLY A 537 -16.26 16.79 17.09
C GLY A 537 -16.03 15.75 15.99
N ARG A 538 -14.91 15.80 15.26
CA ARG A 538 -14.55 14.78 14.26
C ARG A 538 -14.27 13.41 14.88
N ALA A 539 -14.10 13.31 16.20
CA ALA A 539 -14.02 12.04 16.91
C ALA A 539 -15.24 11.14 16.69
N TYR A 540 -16.43 11.72 16.53
CA TYR A 540 -17.65 10.96 16.22
C TYR A 540 -17.63 10.34 14.82
N ASN A 541 -16.82 10.86 13.89
CA ASN A 541 -16.72 10.34 12.52
C ASN A 541 -15.91 9.04 12.43
N ARG A 542 -15.14 8.68 13.47
CA ARG A 542 -14.46 7.37 13.58
C ARG A 542 -15.46 6.21 13.64
N TYR A 543 -16.66 6.48 14.13
CA TYR A 543 -17.69 5.49 14.35
C TYR A 543 -18.63 5.45 13.15
N LEU A 544 -18.87 4.25 12.61
CA LEU A 544 -19.87 4.06 11.56
C LEU A 544 -21.22 3.72 12.19
N TRP A 545 -22.16 4.66 12.08
CA TRP A 545 -23.52 4.51 12.58
C TRP A 545 -24.45 3.93 11.51
N GLU A 546 -25.39 3.10 11.93
CA GLU A 546 -26.54 2.72 11.12
C GLU A 546 -27.57 3.86 11.07
N ASP A 547 -28.03 4.17 9.86
CA ASP A 547 -29.01 5.25 9.67
C ASP A 547 -30.36 4.90 10.32
N GLY A 548 -30.87 5.82 11.13
CA GLY A 548 -32.17 5.72 11.80
C GLY A 548 -32.23 4.86 13.06
N THR A 549 -31.28 3.94 13.29
CA THR A 549 -31.27 3.09 14.50
C THR A 549 -30.39 3.67 15.62
N GLY A 550 -29.37 4.46 15.26
CA GLY A 550 -28.37 4.96 16.22
C GLY A 550 -27.49 3.85 16.80
N LEU A 551 -27.49 2.66 16.19
CA LEU A 551 -26.58 1.56 16.50
C LEU A 551 -25.26 1.74 15.74
N LEU A 552 -24.17 1.21 16.28
CA LEU A 552 -22.95 1.03 15.49
C LEU A 552 -23.14 -0.09 14.49
N ARG A 553 -22.68 0.14 13.27
CA ARG A 553 -22.60 -0.91 12.28
C ARG A 553 -21.51 -1.91 12.68
N THR A 554 -21.81 -3.19 12.47
CA THR A 554 -20.83 -4.27 12.58
C THR A 554 -20.41 -4.75 11.19
N ASP A 555 -19.18 -5.26 11.08
CA ASP A 555 -18.78 -6.03 9.90
C ASP A 555 -19.37 -7.44 9.91
N ALA A 556 -19.08 -8.22 8.87
CA ALA A 556 -19.48 -9.62 8.75
C ALA A 556 -19.01 -10.52 9.92
N ASN A 557 -17.97 -10.11 10.65
CA ASN A 557 -17.45 -10.82 11.82
C ASN A 557 -18.10 -10.34 13.14
N GLY A 558 -19.08 -9.44 13.06
CA GLY A 558 -19.75 -8.87 14.23
C GLY A 558 -18.91 -7.82 14.96
N ARG A 559 -17.75 -7.40 14.41
CA ARG A 559 -16.91 -6.37 15.01
C ARG A 559 -17.52 -5.00 14.74
N GLN A 560 -17.52 -4.13 15.74
CA GLN A 560 -18.04 -2.78 15.58
C GLN A 560 -17.04 -1.88 14.88
N LEU A 561 -17.55 -1.08 13.95
CA LEU A 561 -16.73 -0.21 13.12
C LEU A 561 -16.43 1.11 13.84
N THR A 562 -15.50 1.06 14.79
CA THR A 562 -15.08 2.20 15.64
C THR A 562 -13.81 2.93 15.12
N GLY A 563 -13.14 2.38 14.11
CA GLY A 563 -11.90 2.91 13.52
C GLY A 563 -12.04 3.26 12.04
N SER A 564 -13.06 4.05 11.67
CA SER A 564 -13.40 4.39 10.28
C SER A 564 -12.45 5.42 9.62
N TYR A 565 -11.13 5.28 9.76
CA TYR A 565 -10.15 6.22 9.17
C TYR A 565 -10.16 6.22 7.65
N TYR A 566 -10.73 5.17 7.03
CA TYR A 566 -11.04 5.14 5.60
C TYR A 566 -11.94 6.31 5.17
N ARG A 567 -12.55 7.05 6.09
CA ARG A 567 -13.37 8.25 5.80
C ARG A 567 -12.58 9.56 5.78
N LEU A 568 -11.28 9.53 6.00
CA LEU A 568 -10.42 10.67 5.66
C LEU A 568 -10.56 11.00 4.17
N HIS A 569 -10.29 12.24 3.83
CA HIS A 569 -10.46 12.82 2.49
C HIS A 569 -11.78 12.52 1.74
N THR A 570 -12.87 12.23 2.46
CA THR A 570 -14.16 11.87 1.85
C THR A 570 -14.80 13.07 1.15
N ASN A 571 -14.66 14.27 1.71
CA ASN A 571 -15.31 15.48 1.20
C ASN A 571 -14.32 16.56 0.76
N ALA A 572 -13.03 16.41 1.06
CA ALA A 572 -11.97 17.27 0.55
C ALA A 572 -10.64 16.52 0.55
N VAL A 573 -9.79 16.87 -0.41
CA VAL A 573 -8.36 16.51 -0.40
C VAL A 573 -7.57 17.45 0.50
N ALA A 574 -6.38 17.05 0.94
CA ALA A 574 -5.49 17.99 1.61
C ALA A 574 -5.18 19.15 0.65
N VAL A 575 -5.12 20.38 1.19
CA VAL A 575 -5.23 21.68 0.47
C VAL A 575 -4.17 21.94 -0.60
N ASN A 576 -3.21 21.02 -0.75
CA ASN A 576 -2.09 21.12 -1.67
C ASN A 576 -2.11 20.05 -2.77
N ALA A 577 -3.14 19.19 -2.83
CA ALA A 577 -3.35 18.27 -3.93
C ALA A 577 -3.83 19.05 -5.17
N ARG A 578 -2.89 19.47 -6.03
CA ARG A 578 -3.13 20.08 -7.35
C ARG A 578 -4.05 21.31 -7.36
N PRO A 579 -3.50 22.54 -7.28
CA PRO A 579 -4.31 23.76 -7.49
C PRO A 579 -4.93 23.90 -8.89
N ASN A 580 -4.60 23.02 -9.85
CA ASN A 580 -5.02 23.15 -11.27
C ASN A 580 -5.96 22.06 -11.80
N THR A 581 -6.32 21.04 -11.02
CA THR A 581 -7.43 20.16 -11.41
C THR A 581 -8.71 20.87 -10.99
N ALA A 582 -9.54 21.25 -11.98
CA ALA A 582 -10.78 21.99 -11.76
C ALA A 582 -11.52 21.46 -10.53
N ALA A 583 -11.73 22.34 -9.54
CA ALA A 583 -12.52 22.07 -8.35
C ALA A 583 -13.88 21.49 -8.79
N GLY A 584 -14.01 20.17 -8.75
CA GLY A 584 -15.10 19.50 -9.47
C GLY A 584 -14.83 18.06 -9.85
N ASP A 585 -13.56 17.61 -9.94
CA ASP A 585 -13.28 16.20 -10.20
C ASP A 585 -13.75 15.34 -8.99
N PRO A 586 -14.83 14.55 -9.13
CA PRO A 586 -15.31 13.69 -8.06
C PRO A 586 -14.30 12.60 -7.70
N ASP A 587 -13.34 12.28 -8.59
CA ASP A 587 -12.37 11.19 -8.41
C ASP A 587 -11.27 11.52 -7.39
N GLN A 588 -11.12 12.78 -7.01
CA GLN A 588 -10.19 13.19 -5.95
C GLN A 588 -10.71 12.91 -4.55
N ARG A 589 -12.02 12.66 -4.39
CA ARG A 589 -12.59 12.31 -3.09
C ARG A 589 -12.41 10.83 -2.84
N CYS A 590 -11.86 10.50 -1.69
CA CYS A 590 -11.56 9.12 -1.37
C CYS A 590 -12.82 8.41 -0.87
N LYS A 591 -13.52 7.78 -1.82
CA LYS A 591 -14.76 7.01 -1.62
C LYS A 591 -14.70 5.66 -2.35
N ARG A 592 -13.60 4.96 -2.22
CA ARG A 592 -13.36 3.70 -2.94
C ARG A 592 -14.06 2.54 -2.24
N ALA A 593 -14.50 1.55 -3.01
CA ALA A 593 -15.21 0.41 -2.48
C ALA A 593 -14.29 -0.57 -1.75
N SER A 594 -13.00 -0.62 -2.12
CA SER A 594 -12.01 -1.48 -1.48
C SER A 594 -11.02 -0.68 -0.64
N SER A 595 -10.52 -1.31 0.42
CA SER A 595 -9.44 -0.74 1.23
C SER A 595 -8.17 -0.51 0.41
N THR A 596 -7.91 -1.34 -0.62
CA THR A 596 -6.77 -1.17 -1.52
C THR A 596 -6.80 0.15 -2.26
N GLN A 597 -7.87 0.39 -3.02
CA GLN A 597 -8.03 1.60 -3.80
C GLN A 597 -8.16 2.81 -2.87
N GLN A 598 -8.73 2.65 -1.68
CA GLN A 598 -8.84 3.75 -0.72
C GLN A 598 -7.45 4.23 -0.25
N ILE A 599 -6.51 3.31 0.03
CA ILE A 599 -5.12 3.67 0.34
C ILE A 599 -4.45 4.37 -0.84
N GLY A 600 -4.65 3.89 -2.07
CA GLY A 600 -4.16 4.58 -3.28
C GLY A 600 -4.71 6.01 -3.39
N CYS A 601 -6.00 6.19 -3.09
CA CYS A 601 -6.61 7.52 -3.06
C CYS A 601 -6.02 8.39 -1.96
N PHE A 602 -5.79 7.86 -0.76
CA PHE A 602 -5.15 8.63 0.32
C PHE A 602 -3.74 9.06 -0.02
N ALA A 603 -2.95 8.17 -0.60
CA ALA A 603 -1.63 8.51 -1.13
C ALA A 603 -1.72 9.68 -2.12
N GLN A 604 -2.73 9.71 -2.99
CA GLN A 604 -2.95 10.82 -3.93
C GLN A 604 -3.50 12.10 -3.28
N ALA A 605 -4.39 11.97 -2.30
CA ALA A 605 -5.11 13.07 -1.66
C ALA A 605 -4.30 13.77 -0.56
N ASP A 606 -3.32 13.08 0.02
CA ASP A 606 -2.36 13.59 1.00
C ASP A 606 -0.93 13.45 0.47
N PRO A 607 -0.38 14.53 -0.13
CA PRO A 607 0.94 14.57 -0.75
C PRO A 607 2.10 14.06 0.11
N CYS A 608 1.96 14.14 1.44
CA CYS A 608 3.01 13.78 2.37
C CYS A 608 2.71 12.44 3.04
N SER A 609 1.87 11.59 2.45
CA SER A 609 1.54 10.30 3.02
C SER A 609 2.22 9.14 2.31
N LEU A 610 2.36 8.05 3.06
CA LEU A 610 2.88 6.77 2.61
C LEU A 610 1.85 5.69 2.91
N GLY A 611 1.67 4.69 2.06
CA GLY A 611 0.83 3.55 2.40
C GLY A 611 1.33 2.25 1.79
N PHE A 612 0.88 1.11 2.31
CA PHE A 612 1.04 -0.17 1.60
C PHE A 612 -0.32 -0.79 1.29
N SER A 613 -0.40 -1.43 0.12
CA SER A 613 -1.57 -2.21 -0.28
C SER A 613 -1.29 -3.15 -1.44
N GLY A 614 -2.32 -3.82 -1.97
CA GLY A 614 -2.22 -4.54 -3.25
C GLY A 614 -1.91 -3.59 -4.42
N LEU A 615 -1.55 -4.17 -5.57
CA LEU A 615 -1.20 -3.42 -6.79
C LEU A 615 -2.32 -2.49 -7.29
N GLU A 616 -3.58 -2.74 -6.96
CA GLU A 616 -4.72 -1.95 -7.40
C GLU A 616 -4.71 -0.54 -6.78
N ALA A 617 -3.93 -0.31 -5.72
CA ALA A 617 -3.74 1.02 -5.15
C ALA A 617 -3.03 1.96 -6.15
N THR A 618 -2.30 1.38 -7.09
CA THR A 618 -1.49 2.06 -8.11
C THR A 618 -2.30 2.48 -9.32
N GLU A 619 -3.48 1.85 -9.51
CA GLU A 619 -4.45 2.21 -10.55
C GLU A 619 -5.20 3.51 -10.22
N VAL A 620 -5.12 3.95 -8.96
CA VAL A 620 -5.71 5.23 -8.54
C VAL A 620 -4.86 6.36 -9.10
N GLY A 621 -5.41 7.07 -10.08
CA GLY A 621 -4.72 8.14 -10.79
C GLY A 621 -4.13 9.19 -9.84
N GLY A 622 -2.80 9.31 -9.81
CA GLY A 622 -2.08 10.24 -8.94
C GLY A 622 -1.44 9.59 -7.71
N ALA A 623 -1.67 8.31 -7.46
CA ALA A 623 -0.76 7.50 -6.65
C ALA A 623 0.45 7.07 -7.50
N THR A 624 1.60 6.89 -6.88
CA THR A 624 2.79 6.29 -7.51
C THR A 624 3.41 5.24 -6.60
N ASN A 625 4.11 4.29 -7.21
CA ASN A 625 4.63 3.11 -6.54
C ASN A 625 6.09 3.36 -6.23
N LEU A 626 6.48 3.15 -4.98
CA LEU A 626 7.86 3.26 -4.58
C LEU A 626 8.64 1.99 -4.96
N LYS A 627 9.86 2.20 -5.46
CA LYS A 627 10.87 1.16 -5.61
C LYS A 627 11.28 0.70 -4.21
N VAL A 628 11.37 -0.62 -4.01
CA VAL A 628 11.93 -1.24 -2.80
C VAL A 628 13.14 -2.06 -3.23
N LYS A 629 14.31 -1.82 -2.64
CA LYS A 629 15.61 -2.34 -3.13
C LYS A 629 15.86 -2.02 -4.59
N ASN A 630 15.47 -0.81 -5.01
CA ASN A 630 15.51 -0.35 -6.41
C ASN A 630 14.68 -1.20 -7.41
N VAL A 631 13.70 -1.99 -6.94
CA VAL A 631 12.81 -2.79 -7.79
C VAL A 631 11.39 -2.24 -7.73
N ARG A 632 10.75 -1.98 -8.89
CA ARG A 632 9.34 -1.55 -8.97
C ARG A 632 8.38 -2.73 -8.79
N PRO A 633 7.21 -2.53 -8.15
CA PRO A 633 6.12 -3.51 -8.10
C PRO A 633 5.36 -3.56 -9.42
N ASN A 634 5.96 -4.12 -10.47
CA ASN A 634 5.28 -4.38 -11.73
C ASN A 634 5.12 -5.89 -11.96
N VAL A 635 4.23 -6.26 -12.89
CA VAL A 635 3.90 -7.66 -13.21
C VAL A 635 5.16 -8.49 -13.46
N ALA A 636 6.08 -7.99 -14.29
CA ALA A 636 7.31 -8.71 -14.63
C ALA A 636 8.21 -8.96 -13.41
N ASN A 637 8.43 -7.94 -12.58
CA ASN A 637 9.27 -8.06 -11.38
C ASN A 637 8.64 -8.95 -10.30
N ILE A 638 7.31 -9.03 -10.26
CA ILE A 638 6.59 -9.94 -9.36
C ILE A 638 6.65 -11.37 -9.88
N GLN A 639 6.46 -11.59 -11.18
CA GLN A 639 6.59 -12.90 -11.82
C GLN A 639 8.01 -13.48 -11.71
N ASN A 640 9.03 -12.62 -11.59
CA ASN A 640 10.40 -13.05 -11.32
C ASN A 640 10.54 -13.83 -9.99
N LEU A 641 9.60 -13.70 -9.05
CA LEU A 641 9.59 -14.50 -7.81
C LEU A 641 9.55 -16.02 -8.08
N VAL A 642 8.83 -16.44 -9.12
CA VAL A 642 8.67 -17.86 -9.49
C VAL A 642 9.41 -18.22 -10.78
N THR A 643 10.15 -17.29 -11.36
CA THR A 643 10.90 -17.51 -12.59
C THR A 643 12.30 -18.03 -12.24
N VAL A 644 12.56 -19.30 -12.54
CA VAL A 644 13.87 -19.93 -12.28
C VAL A 644 14.98 -19.14 -12.98
N GLY A 645 16.01 -18.76 -12.21
CA GLY A 645 17.17 -18.02 -12.71
C GLY A 645 16.96 -16.52 -12.85
N ALA A 646 15.82 -15.97 -12.42
CA ALA A 646 15.63 -14.53 -12.36
C ALA A 646 16.67 -13.90 -11.42
N PRO A 647 17.35 -12.81 -11.82
CA PRO A 647 18.31 -12.15 -10.96
C PRO A 647 17.60 -11.44 -9.80
N SER A 648 18.20 -11.49 -8.61
CA SER A 648 17.59 -10.95 -7.37
C SER A 648 17.21 -9.47 -7.46
N PHE A 649 17.99 -8.65 -8.18
CA PHE A 649 17.67 -7.23 -8.40
C PHE A 649 16.47 -6.96 -9.32
N ARG A 650 15.84 -8.01 -9.86
CA ARG A 650 14.58 -7.93 -10.62
C ARG A 650 13.41 -8.61 -9.92
N ILE A 651 13.63 -9.19 -8.74
CA ILE A 651 12.55 -9.78 -7.94
C ILE A 651 12.02 -8.68 -7.03
N TYR A 652 10.74 -8.33 -7.19
CA TYR A 652 10.14 -7.34 -6.31
C TYR A 652 10.05 -7.92 -4.88
N PRO A 653 10.70 -7.31 -3.88
CA PRO A 653 10.93 -7.99 -2.61
C PRO A 653 9.70 -8.02 -1.70
N LEU A 654 8.66 -7.22 -2.01
CA LEU A 654 7.36 -7.29 -1.36
C LEU A 654 6.34 -8.07 -2.21
N SER A 655 6.77 -9.16 -2.84
CA SER A 655 5.90 -10.09 -3.59
C SER A 655 5.74 -11.43 -2.87
N ARG A 656 4.67 -12.16 -3.17
CA ARG A 656 4.39 -13.49 -2.63
C ARG A 656 3.61 -14.36 -3.61
N LEU A 657 3.60 -15.67 -3.37
CA LEU A 657 2.57 -16.55 -3.91
C LEU A 657 1.31 -16.50 -3.06
N LEU A 658 0.19 -16.68 -3.74
CA LEU A 658 -1.13 -16.92 -3.19
C LEU A 658 -1.46 -18.40 -3.36
N TRP A 659 -2.04 -18.96 -2.31
CA TRP A 659 -2.13 -20.39 -2.11
C TRP A 659 -3.57 -20.86 -1.98
N PHE A 660 -3.84 -22.05 -2.49
CA PHE A 660 -4.97 -22.87 -2.07
C PHE A 660 -4.38 -24.06 -1.34
N ASN A 661 -4.51 -24.12 -0.03
CA ASN A 661 -3.82 -25.11 0.80
C ASN A 661 -4.75 -26.25 1.22
N THR A 662 -4.15 -27.39 1.54
CA THR A 662 -4.81 -28.49 2.24
C THR A 662 -3.87 -29.08 3.28
N MET A 663 -4.44 -29.46 4.42
CA MET A 663 -3.70 -30.11 5.50
C MET A 663 -3.53 -31.62 5.28
N LYS A 664 -4.31 -32.25 4.40
CA LYS A 664 -4.35 -33.71 4.27
C LYS A 664 -3.98 -34.26 2.89
N GLY A 665 -3.57 -33.39 1.98
CA GLY A 665 -3.28 -33.72 0.58
C GLY A 665 -4.53 -33.65 -0.28
N PHE A 666 -4.40 -33.11 -1.49
CA PHE A 666 -5.49 -32.93 -2.43
C PHE A 666 -6.05 -34.29 -2.86
N GLU A 667 -5.23 -35.33 -2.90
CA GLU A 667 -5.63 -36.71 -3.15
C GLU A 667 -6.58 -37.26 -2.08
N ASN A 668 -6.56 -36.71 -0.87
CA ASN A 668 -7.40 -37.15 0.24
C ASN A 668 -8.54 -36.19 0.57
N VAL A 669 -8.72 -35.10 -0.16
CA VAL A 669 -9.95 -34.27 -0.11
C VAL A 669 -11.13 -35.15 -0.55
N ASP A 670 -12.01 -35.50 0.40
CA ASP A 670 -12.95 -36.62 0.26
C ASP A 670 -14.37 -36.16 -0.03
N ASN A 671 -15.10 -36.86 -0.89
CA ASN A 671 -16.47 -36.44 -1.24
C ASN A 671 -17.55 -36.89 -0.23
N THR A 672 -17.19 -37.39 0.95
CA THR A 672 -18.09 -38.19 1.79
C THR A 672 -18.61 -37.48 3.04
N THR A 673 -17.85 -36.54 3.61
CA THR A 673 -18.18 -35.96 4.92
C THR A 673 -18.65 -34.50 4.84
N PHE A 674 -17.99 -33.70 4.00
CA PHE A 674 -18.30 -32.28 3.74
C PHE A 674 -17.98 -31.84 2.30
N ALA A 675 -17.40 -32.73 1.48
CA ALA A 675 -16.37 -32.30 0.54
C ALA A 675 -16.54 -32.81 -0.89
N ALA A 676 -17.76 -33.17 -1.31
CA ALA A 676 -18.02 -33.27 -2.75
C ALA A 676 -17.71 -31.92 -3.41
N ASP A 677 -18.13 -30.83 -2.77
CA ASP A 677 -17.93 -29.48 -3.29
C ASP A 677 -16.53 -28.91 -3.01
N GLU A 678 -15.86 -29.31 -1.91
CA GLU A 678 -14.48 -28.86 -1.63
C GLU A 678 -13.47 -29.47 -2.60
N ARG A 679 -13.65 -30.75 -2.96
CA ARG A 679 -12.86 -31.40 -4.00
C ARG A 679 -13.11 -30.74 -5.36
N ASP A 680 -14.38 -30.51 -5.73
CA ASP A 680 -14.74 -29.82 -6.97
C ASP A 680 -14.14 -28.40 -7.01
N LEU A 681 -14.15 -27.69 -5.88
CA LEU A 681 -13.50 -26.39 -5.74
C LEU A 681 -11.98 -26.48 -5.90
N ALA A 682 -11.34 -27.48 -5.28
CA ALA A 682 -9.91 -27.70 -5.42
C ALA A 682 -9.53 -27.98 -6.88
N GLU A 683 -10.29 -28.83 -7.58
CA GLU A 683 -10.07 -29.12 -9.01
C GLU A 683 -10.18 -27.87 -9.88
N CYS A 684 -11.07 -26.93 -9.55
CA CYS A 684 -11.10 -25.64 -10.20
C CYS A 684 -9.90 -24.75 -9.87
N PHE A 685 -9.39 -24.80 -8.64
CA PHE A 685 -8.16 -24.09 -8.29
C PHE A 685 -6.92 -24.69 -9.01
N ALA A 686 -7.01 -25.93 -9.49
CA ALA A 686 -6.02 -26.53 -10.38
C ALA A 686 -6.24 -26.17 -11.86
N ASP A 687 -7.40 -25.63 -12.26
CA ASP A 687 -7.65 -25.15 -13.62
C ASP A 687 -6.98 -23.79 -13.83
N TYR A 688 -5.75 -23.81 -14.37
CA TYR A 688 -4.93 -22.63 -14.58
C TYR A 688 -5.64 -21.51 -15.39
N PRO A 689 -6.29 -21.76 -16.55
CA PRO A 689 -7.06 -20.73 -17.25
C PRO A 689 -8.17 -20.08 -16.40
N LEU A 690 -8.92 -20.89 -15.65
CA LEU A 690 -10.00 -20.40 -14.78
C LEU A 690 -9.41 -19.50 -13.68
N VAL A 691 -8.39 -19.97 -12.96
CA VAL A 691 -7.79 -19.21 -11.86
C VAL A 691 -7.05 -17.98 -12.36
N THR A 692 -6.37 -18.05 -13.51
CA THR A 692 -5.71 -16.88 -14.12
C THR A 692 -6.71 -15.77 -14.43
N THR A 693 -7.89 -16.14 -14.95
CA THR A 693 -8.98 -15.18 -15.22
C THR A 693 -9.50 -14.58 -13.91
N ALA A 694 -9.77 -15.42 -12.91
CA ALA A 694 -10.24 -14.98 -11.60
C ALA A 694 -9.21 -14.08 -10.88
N ALA A 695 -7.92 -14.43 -10.95
CA ALA A 695 -6.82 -13.68 -10.36
C ALA A 695 -6.66 -12.30 -11.01
N THR A 696 -6.66 -12.24 -12.34
CA THR A 696 -6.58 -10.97 -13.07
C THR A 696 -7.77 -10.07 -12.73
N ASN A 697 -8.99 -10.63 -12.69
CA ASN A 697 -10.19 -9.87 -12.31
C ASN A 697 -10.16 -9.38 -10.86
N ALA A 698 -9.45 -10.10 -9.99
CA ALA A 698 -9.25 -9.74 -8.59
C ALA A 698 -8.02 -8.82 -8.37
N GLY A 699 -7.31 -8.41 -9.43
CA GLY A 699 -6.15 -7.51 -9.37
C GLY A 699 -4.82 -8.19 -9.01
N PHE A 700 -4.77 -9.52 -8.99
CA PHE A 700 -3.56 -10.29 -8.76
C PHE A 700 -2.75 -10.54 -10.03
N VAL A 701 -1.47 -10.86 -9.83
CA VAL A 701 -0.55 -11.17 -10.91
C VAL A 701 -0.63 -12.67 -11.22
N PRO A 702 -1.01 -13.09 -12.43
CA PRO A 702 -1.03 -14.50 -12.77
C PRO A 702 0.39 -15.07 -12.81
N LEU A 703 0.53 -16.37 -12.47
CA LEU A 703 1.81 -17.06 -12.59
C LEU A 703 2.30 -17.05 -14.05
N PRO A 704 3.61 -16.92 -14.29
CA PRO A 704 4.17 -17.11 -15.62
C PRO A 704 4.12 -18.60 -15.96
N GLY A 705 3.34 -19.01 -16.96
CA GLY A 705 3.28 -20.41 -17.38
C GLY A 705 1.92 -20.83 -17.92
N THR A 706 1.64 -22.14 -17.81
CA THR A 706 0.36 -22.76 -18.23
C THR A 706 -0.25 -23.63 -17.14
N ASP A 707 0.36 -23.68 -15.96
CA ASP A 707 -0.04 -24.57 -14.86
C ASP A 707 0.09 -23.84 -13.53
N VAL A 708 -0.66 -24.33 -12.53
CA VAL A 708 -0.47 -23.93 -11.14
C VAL A 708 0.73 -24.68 -10.56
N LEU A 709 1.31 -24.15 -9.49
CA LEU A 709 2.46 -24.75 -8.82
C LEU A 709 1.97 -25.60 -7.65
N CYS A 710 2.45 -26.83 -7.51
CA CYS A 710 2.29 -27.56 -6.27
C CYS A 710 3.54 -27.36 -5.41
N ASN A 711 3.35 -27.05 -4.13
CA ASN A 711 4.43 -26.98 -3.17
C ASN A 711 4.11 -27.88 -1.98
N ASP A 712 5.09 -28.72 -1.67
CA ASP A 712 5.05 -29.66 -0.56
C ASP A 712 5.23 -28.95 0.79
N PHE A 713 4.51 -29.38 1.83
CA PHE A 713 4.75 -28.90 3.18
C PHE A 713 5.88 -29.68 3.82
N SER A 714 7.09 -29.12 3.77
CA SER A 714 8.26 -29.77 4.35
C SER A 714 8.13 -29.99 5.86
N GLU A 715 7.74 -31.20 6.29
CA GLU A 715 7.48 -31.47 7.70
C GLU A 715 8.79 -31.46 8.51
N ASP A 716 9.90 -31.87 7.91
CA ASP A 716 11.21 -31.91 8.55
C ASP A 716 11.80 -30.52 8.85
N LEU A 717 11.52 -29.52 8.01
CA LEU A 717 11.92 -28.13 8.26
C LEU A 717 10.95 -27.41 9.18
N ASN A 718 9.66 -27.72 9.09
CA ASN A 718 8.63 -26.98 9.78
C ASN A 718 8.23 -27.60 11.12
N CYS A 719 8.33 -28.91 11.32
CA CYS A 719 7.91 -29.58 12.55
C CYS A 719 9.13 -30.05 13.35
N ASP A 720 9.23 -29.68 14.64
CA ASP A 720 10.40 -29.99 15.50
C ASP A 720 10.66 -31.49 15.74
N SER A 721 9.78 -32.37 15.25
CA SER A 721 9.82 -33.81 15.50
C SER A 721 9.23 -34.66 14.36
N ALA A 722 9.07 -34.12 13.15
CA ALA A 722 8.54 -34.90 12.06
C ALA A 722 9.53 -35.98 11.56
N PRO A 723 9.03 -37.10 11.02
CA PRO A 723 9.82 -37.99 10.18
C PRO A 723 10.38 -37.25 8.95
N ALA A 724 11.12 -37.96 8.10
CA ALA A 724 11.59 -37.40 6.83
C ALA A 724 10.43 -36.83 6.00
N ASN A 725 10.69 -35.72 5.31
CA ASN A 725 9.73 -35.05 4.43
C ASN A 725 8.99 -36.03 3.51
N VAL A 726 7.67 -35.97 3.47
CA VAL A 726 6.86 -36.78 2.55
C VAL A 726 6.27 -35.88 1.50
N ASN A 727 6.75 -36.03 0.26
CA ASN A 727 6.29 -35.22 -0.86
C ASN A 727 4.82 -35.51 -1.20
N ALA A 728 3.92 -34.67 -0.68
CA ALA A 728 2.48 -34.76 -0.89
C ALA A 728 2.12 -34.54 -2.36
N CYS A 729 2.78 -33.59 -3.04
CA CYS A 729 2.58 -33.32 -4.46
C CYS A 729 2.78 -34.57 -5.32
N ALA A 730 3.69 -35.47 -4.97
CA ALA A 730 4.01 -36.65 -5.80
C ALA A 730 2.81 -37.61 -6.00
N ASN A 731 1.83 -37.62 -5.09
CA ASN A 731 0.70 -38.54 -5.12
C ASN A 731 -0.59 -37.92 -5.69
N ASN A 732 -0.51 -36.68 -6.17
CA ASN A 732 -1.67 -35.95 -6.63
C ASN A 732 -2.32 -36.59 -7.87
N PRO A 733 -3.63 -36.93 -7.80
CA PRO A 733 -4.37 -37.34 -8.98
C PRO A 733 -4.64 -36.12 -9.87
N ALA A 734 -4.69 -36.33 -11.19
CA ALA A 734 -5.17 -35.32 -12.10
C ALA A 734 -6.55 -34.77 -11.65
N PRO A 735 -6.80 -33.46 -11.76
CA PRO A 735 -6.01 -32.44 -12.48
C PRO A 735 -4.87 -31.79 -11.67
N PHE A 736 -4.61 -32.20 -10.43
CA PHE A 736 -3.58 -31.57 -9.60
C PHE A 736 -2.17 -31.81 -10.14
N PRO A 737 -1.27 -30.81 -10.09
CA PRO A 737 0.13 -31.02 -10.45
C PRO A 737 0.75 -32.06 -9.50
N ASN A 738 1.50 -33.00 -10.10
CA ASN A 738 2.13 -34.09 -9.37
C ASN A 738 3.64 -33.91 -9.15
N THR A 739 4.14 -32.72 -9.47
CA THR A 739 5.56 -32.37 -9.35
C THR A 739 5.66 -31.24 -8.36
N ASP A 740 6.36 -31.49 -7.26
CA ASP A 740 6.74 -30.44 -6.33
C ASP A 740 7.61 -29.42 -7.06
N THR A 741 7.19 -28.16 -6.99
CA THR A 741 7.95 -27.04 -7.53
C THR A 741 8.65 -26.40 -6.35
N PRO A 742 9.90 -26.81 -6.02
CA PRO A 742 10.62 -26.21 -4.91
C PRO A 742 10.81 -24.74 -5.21
N LEU A 743 10.01 -23.91 -4.55
CA LEU A 743 10.18 -22.47 -4.59
C LEU A 743 11.36 -22.12 -3.70
N PHE A 744 12.17 -21.17 -4.16
CA PHE A 744 13.38 -20.74 -3.45
C PHE A 744 13.02 -20.32 -2.02
N ASN A 745 13.66 -20.98 -1.04
CA ASN A 745 13.60 -20.65 0.39
C ASN A 745 13.98 -19.20 0.69
#